data_AF-A0A1M6KW91-F1
#
_entry.id   AF-A0A1M6KW91-F1
#
_cell.length_a   1.000
_cell.length_b   1.000
_cell.length_c   1.000
_cell.angle_alpha   90.00
_cell.angle_beta   90.00
_cell.angle_gamma   90.00
#
_symmetry.space_group_name_H-M   'P 1'
#
loop_
_entity.id
_entity.type
_entity.pdbx_description
1 polymer ?
#
loop_
_entity_poly.entity_id
_entity_poly.type
_entity_poly.pdbx_seq_one_letter_code
_entity_poly.pdbx_strand_id
1 'polypeptide(L)'
;MQKDMIKVMSVFGTRPEAIKMAPLVKVLEQTEGIESIVCVTAQHREMLDQVLEIFDLHPKYDLNIMQSRQTLAGITTRALTGLEEVMAEEKPDIVLVHGDTSTTFAGALAAYYNQVKVGHVEAGLRTYDKYQPFPEEMNRRLTGALTDLHFAPTKLAKEHLLKENIDADGIFITGNTVIDALAHTIEENYTFHEEELNTIDFKGKRVIAMTAHRRENLGQPLENICHAVKRIVEDFEDVEVVYAVHKNPAVVEPVHRILGNNPRIHLTDPLDLKDMHNLMCRSFFVMTDSGGLQEEVPSMGKPVLVLRNVTERPEGVEAGTLKLAGTDEETIYAMAKELLTDAEVYESMAQAKNPFGDGNASKRIAAAILYAFGKQDARPEDYTIITEAKSSGKEEKPMKEERMAILSMLEKGLINVDEAERLLTVLQNGAGLEKDGLGKAVGSALEKASAVLGSVARTVGEKAEQLQPRVREVATKVADKADEMQPKVRSAAFRMTEKAQELKEDARTYKEKLQAKRRNEEEDWDDLDLDELDADEAAVEKAAVADEAPAEEAPVAEAAADVTAAAAEEVTSEEDLTEEEVDPVMEKYAKNVETVLDSVQFQMEQIDECEDFLKSAFGDVDPSEWEDDEEEETTEEKKEETDK
;
A
#
# COMPACT_ATOMS: atom_id res chain seq x y z
N MET A 1 21.64 -46.90 -12.64
CA MET A 1 22.15 -45.52 -12.77
C MET A 1 21.24 -44.61 -11.96
N GLN A 2 21.25 -44.74 -10.63
CA GLN A 2 20.31 -44.06 -9.73
C GLN A 2 20.98 -42.89 -9.00
N LYS A 3 21.98 -42.28 -9.64
CA LYS A 3 22.91 -41.34 -9.00
C LYS A 3 22.64 -39.93 -9.54
N ASP A 4 22.22 -39.07 -8.61
CA ASP A 4 22.11 -37.61 -8.67
C ASP A 4 20.81 -37.00 -9.20
N MET A 5 19.64 -37.50 -8.75
CA MET A 5 18.41 -36.69 -8.75
C MET A 5 18.44 -35.73 -7.55
N ILE A 6 17.98 -34.50 -7.76
CA ILE A 6 17.83 -33.49 -6.70
C ILE A 6 16.54 -33.82 -5.95
N LYS A 7 16.65 -34.08 -4.65
CA LYS A 7 15.49 -34.35 -3.80
C LYS A 7 14.86 -33.04 -3.34
N VAL A 8 13.68 -32.73 -3.86
CA VAL A 8 12.95 -31.48 -3.61
C VAL A 8 11.75 -31.79 -2.72
N MET A 9 11.76 -31.28 -1.49
CA MET A 9 10.63 -31.43 -0.56
C MET A 9 9.76 -30.17 -0.56
N SER A 10 8.52 -30.28 -1.04
CA SER A 10 7.52 -29.21 -0.95
C SER A 10 6.75 -29.30 0.36
N VAL A 11 6.70 -28.19 1.11
CA VAL A 11 6.00 -28.07 2.39
C VAL A 11 4.88 -27.03 2.31
N PHE A 12 3.66 -27.43 2.65
CA PHE A 12 2.51 -26.53 2.73
C PHE A 12 1.45 -27.06 3.71
N GLY A 13 0.60 -26.17 4.25
CA GLY A 13 -0.31 -26.52 5.35
C GLY A 13 -1.76 -26.10 5.19
N THR A 14 -2.02 -25.16 4.28
CA THR A 14 -3.33 -24.52 4.11
C THR A 14 -3.84 -24.67 2.68
N ARG A 15 -5.15 -24.43 2.49
CA ARG A 15 -5.78 -24.46 1.16
C ARG A 15 -5.15 -23.46 0.18
N PRO A 16 -4.93 -22.17 0.52
CA PRO A 16 -4.30 -21.23 -0.41
C PRO A 16 -2.89 -21.65 -0.85
N GLU A 17 -2.06 -22.13 0.10
CA GLU A 17 -0.73 -22.64 -0.23
C GLU A 17 -0.81 -23.87 -1.14
N ALA A 18 -1.72 -24.81 -0.85
CA ALA A 18 -1.89 -26.02 -1.64
C ALA A 18 -2.30 -25.71 -3.08
N ILE A 19 -3.20 -24.75 -3.30
CA ILE A 19 -3.63 -24.34 -4.65
C ILE A 19 -2.43 -23.84 -5.47
N LYS A 20 -1.53 -23.05 -4.84
CA LYS A 20 -0.38 -22.46 -5.50
C LYS A 20 0.81 -23.42 -5.61
N MET A 21 0.99 -24.34 -4.67
CA MET A 21 2.07 -25.33 -4.70
C MET A 21 1.74 -26.56 -5.53
N ALA A 22 0.47 -26.90 -5.71
CA ALA A 22 0.05 -28.06 -6.48
C ALA A 22 0.55 -28.09 -7.93
N PRO A 23 0.40 -27.04 -8.75
CA PRO A 23 0.95 -27.04 -10.11
C PRO A 23 2.48 -27.19 -10.11
N LEU A 24 3.16 -26.60 -9.13
CA LEU A 24 4.61 -26.74 -8.99
C LEU A 24 4.99 -28.19 -8.69
N VAL A 25 4.33 -28.83 -7.73
CA VAL A 25 4.57 -30.26 -7.42
C VAL A 25 4.36 -31.13 -8.65
N LYS A 26 3.31 -30.88 -9.45
CA LYS A 26 3.06 -31.62 -10.70
C LYS A 26 4.17 -31.43 -11.73
N VAL A 27 4.71 -30.22 -11.86
CA VAL A 27 5.87 -29.98 -12.72
C VAL A 27 7.11 -30.69 -12.18
N LEU A 28 7.37 -30.65 -10.87
CA LEU A 28 8.52 -31.33 -10.26
C LEU A 28 8.45 -32.85 -10.42
N GLU A 29 7.26 -33.46 -10.26
CA GLU A 29 7.03 -34.91 -10.49
C GLU A 29 7.37 -35.33 -11.92
N GLN A 30 7.22 -34.44 -12.89
CA GLN A 30 7.46 -34.70 -14.32
C GLN A 30 8.86 -34.25 -14.78
N THR A 31 9.62 -33.56 -13.94
CA THR A 31 10.92 -32.98 -14.31
C THR A 31 12.04 -34.01 -14.13
N GLU A 32 12.70 -34.35 -15.23
CA GLU A 32 13.84 -35.28 -15.21
C GLU A 32 15.00 -34.71 -14.37
N GLY A 33 15.57 -35.52 -13.49
CA GLY A 33 16.61 -35.08 -12.56
C GLY A 33 16.11 -34.51 -11.23
N ILE A 34 14.79 -34.45 -11.00
CA ILE A 34 14.18 -34.09 -9.71
C ILE A 34 13.41 -35.28 -9.13
N GLU A 35 13.60 -35.52 -7.83
CA GLU A 35 12.73 -36.38 -7.01
C GLU A 35 11.82 -35.47 -6.18
N SER A 36 10.52 -35.45 -6.50
CA SER A 36 9.52 -34.62 -5.81
C SER A 36 8.98 -35.34 -4.56
N ILE A 37 9.01 -34.64 -3.43
CA ILE A 37 8.49 -35.12 -2.15
C ILE A 37 7.51 -34.10 -1.60
N VAL A 38 6.33 -34.56 -1.23
CA VAL A 38 5.30 -33.70 -0.64
C VAL A 38 5.16 -34.00 0.85
N CYS A 39 5.33 -32.97 1.66
CA CYS A 39 5.05 -32.99 3.09
C CYS A 39 3.97 -31.96 3.41
N VAL A 40 2.84 -32.42 3.92
CA VAL A 40 1.77 -31.52 4.36
C VAL A 40 1.77 -31.39 5.87
N THR A 41 1.68 -30.17 6.37
CA THR A 41 1.49 -29.96 7.81
C THR A 41 0.03 -30.16 8.22
N ALA A 42 -0.90 -29.95 7.28
CA ALA A 42 -2.35 -30.02 7.46
C ALA A 42 -2.85 -29.11 8.60
N GLN A 43 -2.49 -27.82 8.54
CA GLN A 43 -3.04 -26.80 9.43
C GLN A 43 -4.58 -26.68 9.29
N HIS A 44 -5.11 -26.83 8.07
CA HIS A 44 -6.55 -26.87 7.78
C HIS A 44 -6.94 -28.16 7.05
N ARG A 45 -7.10 -29.27 7.78
CA ARG A 45 -7.21 -30.62 7.21
C ARG A 45 -8.27 -30.76 6.10
N GLU A 46 -9.53 -30.50 6.44
CA GLU A 46 -10.66 -30.75 5.52
C GLU A 46 -10.55 -29.92 4.23
N MET A 47 -10.11 -28.67 4.33
CA MET A 47 -9.96 -27.78 3.17
C MET A 47 -8.74 -28.11 2.32
N LEU A 48 -7.70 -28.69 2.93
CA LEU A 48 -6.50 -29.13 2.23
C LEU A 48 -6.79 -30.39 1.42
N ASP A 49 -7.49 -31.37 2.00
CA ASP A 49 -7.81 -32.65 1.35
C ASP A 49 -8.54 -32.45 0.02
N GLN A 50 -9.45 -31.47 -0.06
CA GLN A 50 -10.13 -31.09 -1.31
C GLN A 50 -9.16 -30.68 -2.43
N VAL A 51 -8.12 -29.90 -2.10
CA VAL A 51 -7.13 -29.46 -3.09
C VAL A 51 -6.24 -30.63 -3.51
N LEU A 52 -5.84 -31.47 -2.55
CA LEU A 52 -5.05 -32.66 -2.86
C LEU A 52 -5.80 -33.59 -3.83
N GLU A 53 -7.10 -33.78 -3.64
CA GLU A 53 -7.94 -34.57 -4.56
C GLU A 53 -8.05 -33.92 -5.94
N ILE A 54 -8.34 -32.62 -6.01
CA ILE A 54 -8.46 -31.87 -7.29
C ILE A 54 -7.20 -32.00 -8.15
N PHE A 55 -6.03 -31.96 -7.51
CA PHE A 55 -4.76 -32.03 -8.20
C PHE A 55 -4.15 -33.43 -8.21
N ASP A 56 -4.84 -34.47 -7.73
CA ASP A 56 -4.32 -35.85 -7.63
C ASP A 56 -2.93 -35.91 -6.94
N LEU A 57 -2.80 -35.21 -5.81
CA LEU A 57 -1.57 -35.12 -5.03
C LEU A 57 -1.59 -36.11 -3.87
N HIS A 58 -0.49 -36.83 -3.72
CA HIS A 58 -0.32 -37.86 -2.70
C HIS A 58 0.85 -37.48 -1.76
N PRO A 59 0.58 -36.82 -0.61
CA PRO A 59 1.62 -36.51 0.35
C PRO A 59 2.34 -37.77 0.84
N LYS A 60 3.68 -37.75 0.82
CA LYS A 60 4.49 -38.81 1.45
C LYS A 60 4.46 -38.68 2.97
N TYR A 61 4.44 -37.44 3.45
CA TYR A 61 4.39 -37.10 4.86
C TYR A 61 3.20 -36.21 5.15
N ASP A 62 2.51 -36.52 6.25
CA ASP A 62 1.34 -35.78 6.73
C ASP A 62 1.46 -35.64 8.25
N LEU A 63 1.81 -34.44 8.70
CA LEU A 63 2.09 -34.18 10.12
C LEU A 63 0.82 -34.01 10.96
N ASN A 64 -0.32 -33.80 10.30
CA ASN A 64 -1.63 -33.61 10.92
C ASN A 64 -1.61 -32.69 12.16
N ILE A 65 -1.00 -31.50 12.04
CA ILE A 65 -0.74 -30.63 13.20
C ILE A 65 -2.00 -29.91 13.73
N MET A 66 -3.15 -30.07 13.07
CA MET A 66 -4.41 -29.41 13.41
C MET A 66 -4.92 -29.84 14.80
N GLN A 67 -5.36 -28.85 15.57
CA GLN A 67 -5.96 -28.95 16.89
C GLN A 67 -6.99 -27.81 17.00
N SER A 68 -7.97 -27.94 17.88
CA SER A 68 -8.92 -26.85 18.12
C SER A 68 -8.25 -25.69 18.86
N ARG A 69 -8.59 -24.44 18.48
CA ARG A 69 -8.14 -23.20 19.14
C ARG A 69 -6.61 -23.07 19.30
N GLN A 70 -5.87 -23.29 18.22
CA GLN A 70 -4.41 -23.20 18.25
C GLN A 70 -3.93 -21.75 18.42
N THR A 71 -2.83 -21.59 19.15
CA THR A 71 -2.06 -20.33 19.16
C THR A 71 -1.01 -20.35 18.05
N LEU A 72 -0.55 -19.17 17.60
CA LEU A 72 0.55 -19.06 16.64
C LEU A 72 1.80 -19.83 17.11
N ALA A 73 2.19 -19.64 18.38
CA ALA A 73 3.30 -20.39 18.98
C ALA A 73 3.08 -21.91 18.92
N GLY A 74 1.85 -22.38 19.21
CA GLY A 74 1.52 -23.79 19.13
C GLY A 74 1.63 -24.35 17.71
N ILE A 75 1.17 -23.60 16.70
CA ILE A 75 1.30 -23.97 15.29
C ILE A 75 2.79 -24.08 14.92
N THR A 76 3.57 -23.04 15.20
CA THR A 76 5.00 -22.99 14.89
C THR A 76 5.77 -24.14 15.53
N THR A 77 5.58 -24.39 16.83
CA THR A 77 6.31 -25.47 17.52
C THR A 77 5.98 -26.85 16.96
N ARG A 78 4.70 -27.16 16.71
CA ARG A 78 4.31 -28.47 16.15
C ARG A 78 4.82 -28.67 14.73
N ALA A 79 4.68 -27.64 13.88
CA ALA A 79 5.21 -27.67 12.52
C ALA A 79 6.73 -27.86 12.53
N LEU A 80 7.45 -27.08 13.34
CA LEU A 80 8.90 -27.15 13.45
C LEU A 80 9.40 -28.53 13.88
N THR A 81 8.85 -29.08 14.98
CA THR A 81 9.27 -30.41 15.47
C THR A 81 8.96 -31.52 14.47
N GLY A 82 7.76 -31.53 13.88
CA GLY A 82 7.40 -32.57 12.91
C GLY A 82 8.21 -32.47 11.61
N LEU A 83 8.48 -31.25 11.12
CA LEU A 83 9.29 -31.04 9.92
C LEU A 83 10.76 -31.36 10.16
N GLU A 84 11.30 -31.07 11.34
CA GLU A 84 12.66 -31.47 11.74
C GLU A 84 12.84 -32.99 11.66
N GLU A 85 11.90 -33.76 12.22
CA GLU A 85 11.93 -35.23 12.18
C GLU A 85 11.90 -35.76 10.73
N VAL A 86 10.99 -35.23 9.91
CA VAL A 86 10.84 -35.63 8.50
C VAL A 86 12.09 -35.28 7.67
N MET A 87 12.66 -34.08 7.85
CA MET A 87 13.85 -33.65 7.12
C MET A 87 15.09 -34.44 7.53
N ALA A 88 15.21 -34.82 8.81
CA ALA A 88 16.30 -35.67 9.30
C ALA A 88 16.25 -37.09 8.72
N GLU A 89 15.04 -37.64 8.51
CA GLU A 89 14.83 -38.93 7.87
C GLU A 89 15.04 -38.88 6.36
N GLU A 90 14.34 -37.96 5.68
CA GLU A 90 14.24 -37.91 4.23
C GLU A 90 15.49 -37.31 3.56
N LYS A 91 16.15 -36.37 4.25
CA LYS A 91 17.34 -35.62 3.80
C LYS A 91 17.17 -35.00 2.40
N PRO A 92 16.19 -34.09 2.22
CA PRO A 92 16.05 -33.37 0.97
C PRO A 92 17.28 -32.50 0.69
N ASP A 93 17.58 -32.28 -0.59
CA ASP A 93 18.62 -31.35 -1.02
C ASP A 93 18.14 -29.90 -0.93
N ILE A 94 16.84 -29.68 -1.13
CA ILE A 94 16.17 -28.39 -0.98
C ILE A 94 14.73 -28.59 -0.47
N VAL A 95 14.29 -27.67 0.40
CA VAL A 95 12.91 -27.57 0.87
C VAL A 95 12.26 -26.35 0.24
N LEU A 96 11.09 -26.53 -0.37
CA LEU A 96 10.26 -25.46 -0.91
C LEU A 96 9.15 -25.11 0.07
N VAL A 97 9.07 -23.82 0.41
CA VAL A 97 8.00 -23.24 1.23
C VAL A 97 7.30 -22.12 0.46
N HIS A 98 6.08 -21.76 0.86
CA HIS A 98 5.22 -20.88 0.07
C HIS A 98 4.68 -19.67 0.84
N GLY A 99 4.92 -18.46 0.34
CA GLY A 99 4.24 -17.26 0.84
C GLY A 99 4.63 -16.91 2.29
N ASP A 100 3.64 -16.85 3.19
CA ASP A 100 3.76 -16.06 4.41
C ASP A 100 3.08 -16.67 5.64
N THR A 101 2.73 -17.95 5.60
CA THR A 101 2.11 -18.61 6.74
C THR A 101 3.12 -18.94 7.84
N SER A 102 2.63 -19.23 9.04
CA SER A 102 3.49 -19.77 10.11
C SER A 102 4.04 -21.16 9.76
N THR A 103 3.35 -21.93 8.90
CA THR A 103 3.87 -23.19 8.35
C THR A 103 5.10 -22.93 7.48
N THR A 104 5.04 -21.92 6.61
CA THR A 104 6.15 -21.52 5.75
C THR A 104 7.38 -21.10 6.55
N PHE A 105 7.21 -20.24 7.55
CA PHE A 105 8.30 -19.86 8.44
C PHE A 105 8.89 -21.06 9.19
N ALA A 106 8.03 -21.90 9.79
CA ALA A 106 8.49 -23.09 10.51
C ALA A 106 9.23 -24.09 9.60
N GLY A 107 8.79 -24.26 8.36
CA GLY A 107 9.44 -25.13 7.38
C GLY A 107 10.80 -24.61 6.94
N ALA A 108 10.93 -23.31 6.70
CA ALA A 108 12.24 -22.70 6.41
C ALA A 108 13.20 -22.82 7.60
N LEU A 109 12.70 -22.61 8.83
CA LEU A 109 13.50 -22.73 10.03
C LEU A 109 13.95 -24.19 10.29
N ALA A 110 13.07 -25.17 10.08
CA ALA A 110 13.39 -26.59 10.17
C ALA A 110 14.48 -27.00 9.17
N ALA A 111 14.37 -26.53 7.93
CA ALA A 111 15.36 -26.79 6.88
C ALA A 111 16.71 -26.17 7.23
N TYR A 112 16.72 -24.91 7.70
CA TYR A 112 17.92 -24.24 8.19
C TYR A 112 18.61 -25.01 9.32
N TYR A 113 17.86 -25.49 10.33
CA TYR A 113 18.42 -26.31 11.42
C TYR A 113 19.02 -27.63 10.94
N ASN A 114 18.49 -28.20 9.87
CA ASN A 114 19.02 -29.40 9.23
C ASN A 114 20.10 -29.10 8.17
N GLN A 115 20.50 -27.83 8.01
CA GLN A 115 21.46 -27.38 6.99
C GLN A 115 21.05 -27.76 5.56
N VAL A 116 19.75 -27.77 5.30
CA VAL A 116 19.15 -28.01 3.98
C VAL A 116 18.84 -26.67 3.31
N LYS A 117 19.03 -26.59 1.99
CA LYS A 117 18.71 -25.37 1.23
C LYS A 117 17.22 -25.05 1.30
N VAL A 118 16.88 -23.77 1.24
CA VAL A 118 15.49 -23.29 1.25
C VAL A 118 15.17 -22.57 -0.06
N GLY A 119 14.09 -22.98 -0.71
CA GLY A 119 13.47 -22.24 -1.80
C GLY A 119 12.15 -21.61 -1.36
N HIS A 120 11.99 -20.30 -1.56
CA HIS A 120 10.79 -19.57 -1.15
C HIS A 120 9.95 -19.20 -2.37
N VAL A 121 8.83 -19.89 -2.55
CA VAL A 121 7.83 -19.61 -3.59
C VAL A 121 6.96 -18.44 -3.16
N GLU A 122 6.67 -17.51 -4.08
CA GLU A 122 5.99 -16.24 -3.79
C GLU A 122 6.80 -15.34 -2.84
N ALA A 123 8.12 -15.26 -3.08
CA ALA A 123 9.01 -14.43 -2.28
C ALA A 123 8.87 -12.94 -2.61
N GLY A 124 9.14 -12.07 -1.63
CA GLY A 124 9.39 -10.63 -1.85
C GLY A 124 8.20 -9.68 -1.76
N LEU A 125 6.98 -10.15 -1.50
CA LEU A 125 5.85 -9.25 -1.20
C LEU A 125 6.11 -8.53 0.13
N ARG A 126 5.80 -7.24 0.26
CA ARG A 126 6.03 -6.48 1.50
C ARG A 126 4.95 -5.44 1.73
N THR A 127 4.61 -5.23 2.99
CA THR A 127 3.89 -4.03 3.47
C THR A 127 4.80 -3.11 4.30
N TYR A 128 5.93 -3.64 4.79
CA TYR A 128 6.84 -2.98 5.72
C TYR A 128 6.26 -2.65 7.10
N ASP A 129 5.00 -3.02 7.38
CA ASP A 129 4.39 -3.01 8.71
C ASP A 129 4.33 -4.43 9.28
N LYS A 130 5.17 -4.69 10.30
CA LYS A 130 5.25 -5.99 10.98
C LYS A 130 3.92 -6.49 11.59
N TYR A 131 2.95 -5.60 11.80
CA TYR A 131 1.65 -5.94 12.36
C TYR A 131 0.52 -5.90 11.33
N GLN A 132 0.81 -5.60 10.06
CA GLN A 132 -0.20 -5.53 9.00
C GLN A 132 0.34 -6.03 7.66
N PRO A 133 -0.07 -7.21 7.19
CA PRO A 133 -0.88 -8.23 7.88
C PRO A 133 -0.10 -8.95 9.00
N PHE A 134 -0.78 -9.26 10.10
CA PHE A 134 -0.21 -10.01 11.24
C PHE A 134 -0.73 -11.44 11.29
N PRO A 135 0.16 -12.46 11.40
CA PRO A 135 1.63 -12.39 11.50
C PRO A 135 2.40 -12.44 10.17
N GLU A 136 1.69 -12.37 9.05
CA GLU A 136 2.20 -12.77 7.74
C GLU A 136 3.38 -11.90 7.26
N GLU A 137 3.37 -10.59 7.55
CA GLU A 137 4.51 -9.72 7.20
C GLU A 137 5.82 -10.19 7.84
N MET A 138 5.77 -10.62 9.11
CA MET A 138 6.99 -11.14 9.71
C MET A 138 7.34 -12.54 9.26
N ASN A 139 6.37 -13.41 9.03
CA ASN A 139 6.65 -14.75 8.52
C ASN A 139 7.40 -14.68 7.18
N ARG A 140 6.96 -13.85 6.22
CA ARG A 140 7.61 -13.75 4.90
C ARG A 140 9.00 -13.10 4.97
N ARG A 141 9.23 -12.14 5.87
CA ARG A 141 10.54 -11.49 6.05
C ARG A 141 11.55 -12.42 6.73
N LEU A 142 11.12 -13.11 7.79
CA LEU A 142 11.95 -14.12 8.46
C LEU A 142 12.28 -15.29 7.54
N THR A 143 11.30 -15.76 6.76
CA THR A 143 11.52 -16.80 5.73
C THR A 143 12.52 -16.33 4.69
N GLY A 144 12.37 -15.09 4.18
CA GLY A 144 13.28 -14.52 3.19
C GLY A 144 14.74 -14.50 3.64
N ALA A 145 15.00 -14.26 4.94
CA ALA A 145 16.35 -14.27 5.51
C ALA A 145 16.97 -15.68 5.64
N LEU A 146 16.14 -16.73 5.67
CA LEU A 146 16.56 -18.14 5.74
C LEU A 146 16.70 -18.79 4.35
N THR A 147 16.32 -18.08 3.28
CA THR A 147 16.14 -18.63 1.95
C THR A 147 17.40 -18.55 1.10
N ASP A 148 17.72 -19.62 0.36
CA ASP A 148 18.78 -19.67 -0.64
C ASP A 148 18.31 -19.23 -2.04
N LEU A 149 17.10 -19.65 -2.44
CA LEU A 149 16.52 -19.37 -3.76
C LEU A 149 15.15 -18.71 -3.60
N HIS A 150 15.02 -17.47 -4.08
CA HIS A 150 13.78 -16.69 -4.00
C HIS A 150 13.06 -16.71 -5.35
N PHE A 151 11.83 -17.23 -5.37
CA PHE A 151 10.98 -17.24 -6.56
C PHE A 151 9.95 -16.11 -6.42
N ALA A 152 10.34 -14.93 -6.91
CA ALA A 152 9.53 -13.72 -6.84
C ALA A 152 8.49 -13.70 -7.96
N PRO A 153 7.21 -13.37 -7.69
CA PRO A 153 6.19 -13.36 -8.74
C PRO A 153 6.34 -12.17 -9.69
N THR A 154 6.82 -11.03 -9.19
CA THR A 154 6.91 -9.77 -9.95
C THR A 154 8.28 -9.11 -9.77
N LYS A 155 8.57 -8.13 -10.65
CA LYS A 155 9.76 -7.29 -10.53
C LYS A 155 9.78 -6.49 -9.22
N LEU A 156 8.63 -5.97 -8.80
CA LEU A 156 8.50 -5.24 -7.52
C LEU A 156 8.88 -6.13 -6.33
N ALA A 157 8.42 -7.39 -6.33
CA ALA A 157 8.79 -8.34 -5.30
C ALA A 157 10.32 -8.62 -5.27
N LYS A 158 10.97 -8.70 -6.44
CA LYS A 158 12.45 -8.77 -6.53
C LYS A 158 13.11 -7.50 -5.97
N GLU A 159 12.60 -6.32 -6.29
CA GLU A 159 13.13 -5.04 -5.79
C GLU A 159 13.05 -4.95 -4.26
N HIS A 160 11.98 -5.44 -3.64
CA HIS A 160 11.90 -5.52 -2.18
C HIS A 160 12.97 -6.42 -1.56
N LEU A 161 13.24 -7.58 -2.16
CA LEU A 161 14.29 -8.50 -1.69
C LEU A 161 15.68 -7.86 -1.82
N LEU A 162 15.94 -7.17 -2.92
CA LEU A 162 17.20 -6.43 -3.14
C LEU A 162 17.38 -5.30 -2.11
N LYS A 163 16.32 -4.59 -1.75
CA LYS A 163 16.35 -3.56 -0.68
C LYS A 163 16.68 -4.16 0.70
N GLU A 164 16.34 -5.42 0.92
CA GLU A 164 16.73 -6.17 2.13
C GLU A 164 18.12 -6.80 2.02
N ASN A 165 18.90 -6.42 1.00
CA ASN A 165 20.28 -6.86 0.75
C ASN A 165 20.41 -8.37 0.50
N ILE A 166 19.38 -8.97 -0.11
CA ILE A 166 19.43 -10.35 -0.61
C ILE A 166 20.18 -10.38 -1.95
N ASP A 167 21.03 -11.38 -2.13
CA ASP A 167 21.84 -11.55 -3.35
C ASP A 167 20.96 -11.74 -4.59
N ALA A 168 21.22 -10.93 -5.62
CA ALA A 168 20.50 -10.96 -6.89
C ALA A 168 20.60 -12.32 -7.60
N ASP A 169 21.70 -13.05 -7.41
CA ASP A 169 21.91 -14.35 -8.05
C ASP A 169 20.92 -15.42 -7.54
N GLY A 170 20.45 -15.27 -6.30
CA GLY A 170 19.44 -16.13 -5.68
C GLY A 170 17.99 -15.79 -6.06
N ILE A 171 17.73 -14.64 -6.72
CA ILE A 171 16.37 -14.15 -6.96
C ILE A 171 15.94 -14.34 -8.42
N PHE A 172 14.88 -15.11 -8.64
CA PHE A 172 14.31 -15.40 -9.96
C PHE A 172 12.91 -14.80 -10.04
N ILE A 173 12.62 -14.07 -11.13
CA ILE A 173 11.25 -13.60 -11.37
C ILE A 173 10.51 -14.72 -12.13
N THR A 174 9.59 -15.39 -11.47
CA THR A 174 8.94 -16.59 -12.04
C THR A 174 7.55 -16.33 -12.59
N GLY A 175 6.89 -15.27 -12.13
CA GLY A 175 5.42 -15.23 -12.10
C GLY A 175 4.88 -15.97 -10.88
N ASN A 176 3.59 -15.83 -10.63
CA ASN A 176 2.85 -16.47 -9.55
C ASN A 176 2.29 -17.82 -10.04
N THR A 177 2.51 -18.88 -9.26
CA THR A 177 2.03 -20.23 -9.56
C THR A 177 0.51 -20.36 -9.45
N VAL A 178 -0.18 -19.39 -8.85
CA VAL A 178 -1.65 -19.32 -8.88
C VAL A 178 -2.20 -19.30 -10.31
N ILE A 179 -1.44 -18.74 -11.26
CA ILE A 179 -1.82 -18.71 -12.67
C ILE A 179 -1.64 -20.10 -13.31
N ASP A 180 -0.64 -20.85 -12.89
CA ASP A 180 -0.44 -22.23 -13.37
C ASP A 180 -1.61 -23.13 -12.96
N ALA A 181 -2.19 -22.89 -11.78
CA ALA A 181 -3.33 -23.66 -11.25
C ALA A 181 -4.57 -23.59 -12.16
N LEU A 182 -4.72 -22.51 -12.94
CA LEU A 182 -5.84 -22.34 -13.87
C LEU A 182 -5.86 -23.43 -14.95
N ALA A 183 -4.70 -23.87 -15.42
CA ALA A 183 -4.58 -24.92 -16.45
C ALA A 183 -5.07 -26.30 -15.97
N HIS A 184 -5.15 -26.52 -14.66
CA HIS A 184 -5.59 -27.77 -14.05
C HIS A 184 -7.07 -27.77 -13.64
N THR A 185 -7.71 -26.61 -13.65
CA THR A 185 -9.04 -26.39 -13.05
C THR A 185 -10.07 -25.93 -14.08
N ILE A 186 -9.65 -25.20 -15.11
CA ILE A 186 -10.53 -24.78 -16.21
C ILE A 186 -10.67 -25.93 -17.22
N GLU A 187 -11.92 -26.30 -17.54
CA GLU A 187 -12.23 -27.38 -18.47
C GLU A 187 -13.24 -26.90 -19.52
N GLU A 188 -12.99 -27.16 -20.82
CA GLU A 188 -13.81 -26.62 -21.92
C GLU A 188 -15.30 -27.00 -21.80
N ASN A 189 -15.58 -28.25 -21.43
CA ASN A 189 -16.94 -28.79 -21.27
C ASN A 189 -17.26 -29.08 -19.79
N TYR A 190 -16.81 -28.21 -18.89
CA TYR A 190 -17.08 -28.33 -17.46
C TYR A 190 -18.58 -28.34 -17.13
N THR A 191 -19.00 -29.31 -16.31
CA THR A 191 -20.34 -29.34 -15.69
C THR A 191 -20.17 -28.90 -14.24
N PHE A 192 -20.88 -27.84 -13.83
CA PHE A 192 -20.80 -27.34 -12.48
C PHE A 192 -21.36 -28.35 -11.47
N HIS A 193 -20.77 -28.42 -10.28
CA HIS A 193 -21.36 -29.18 -9.18
C HIS A 193 -22.62 -28.47 -8.66
N GLU A 194 -22.61 -27.13 -8.65
CA GLU A 194 -23.80 -26.31 -8.42
C GLU A 194 -24.77 -26.43 -9.62
N GLU A 195 -25.87 -27.17 -9.44
CA GLU A 195 -26.80 -27.51 -10.54
C GLU A 195 -27.42 -26.27 -11.20
N GLU A 196 -27.70 -25.21 -10.42
CA GLU A 196 -28.29 -23.97 -10.94
C GLU A 196 -27.40 -23.31 -12.00
N LEU A 197 -26.07 -23.35 -11.82
CA LEU A 197 -25.13 -22.76 -12.78
C LEU A 197 -25.18 -23.46 -14.14
N ASN A 198 -25.54 -24.74 -14.20
CA ASN A 198 -25.68 -25.45 -15.47
C ASN A 198 -26.92 -25.02 -16.28
N THR A 199 -27.82 -24.22 -15.70
CA THR A 199 -29.02 -23.72 -16.38
C THR A 199 -28.82 -22.34 -17.05
N ILE A 200 -27.72 -21.66 -16.71
CA ILE A 200 -27.41 -20.31 -17.19
C ILE A 200 -26.89 -20.36 -18.64
N ASP A 201 -27.41 -19.48 -19.50
CA ASP A 201 -26.93 -19.33 -20.89
C ASP A 201 -25.69 -18.42 -20.97
N PHE A 202 -24.52 -18.95 -20.62
CA PHE A 202 -23.24 -18.23 -20.73
C PHE A 202 -22.85 -17.79 -22.14
N LYS A 203 -23.55 -18.24 -23.19
CA LYS A 203 -23.25 -17.87 -24.60
C LYS A 203 -24.15 -16.75 -25.10
N GLY A 204 -25.43 -16.75 -24.69
CA GLY A 204 -26.42 -15.76 -25.08
C GLY A 204 -26.56 -14.59 -24.10
N LYS A 205 -26.03 -14.70 -22.88
CA LYS A 205 -26.10 -13.69 -21.83
C LYS A 205 -24.72 -13.19 -21.41
N ARG A 206 -24.66 -11.95 -20.94
CA ARG A 206 -23.47 -11.36 -20.32
C ARG A 206 -23.52 -11.62 -18.82
N VAL A 207 -22.88 -12.71 -18.39
CA VAL A 207 -22.89 -13.13 -16.98
C VAL A 207 -21.79 -12.40 -16.21
N ILE A 208 -22.12 -11.74 -15.10
CA ILE A 208 -21.14 -11.14 -14.18
C ILE A 208 -20.93 -12.11 -13.02
N ALA A 209 -19.70 -12.54 -12.79
CA ALA A 209 -19.35 -13.30 -11.60
C ALA A 209 -18.98 -12.34 -10.46
N MET A 210 -19.51 -12.57 -9.26
CA MET A 210 -19.37 -11.65 -8.14
C MET A 210 -18.96 -12.35 -6.85
N THR A 211 -18.03 -11.73 -6.11
CA THR A 211 -17.73 -12.06 -4.71
C THR A 211 -17.50 -10.79 -3.90
N ALA A 212 -18.19 -10.61 -2.78
CA ALA A 212 -17.91 -9.55 -1.81
C ALA A 212 -18.10 -10.08 -0.38
N HIS A 213 -17.08 -9.93 0.47
CA HIS A 213 -17.01 -10.55 1.80
C HIS A 213 -15.96 -9.94 2.75
N ARG A 214 -15.15 -8.98 2.29
CA ARG A 214 -14.13 -8.32 3.09
C ARG A 214 -14.76 -7.59 4.29
N ARG A 215 -14.02 -7.51 5.40
CA ARG A 215 -14.53 -6.92 6.65
C ARG A 215 -14.84 -5.44 6.49
N GLU A 216 -13.97 -4.73 5.76
CA GLU A 216 -14.14 -3.32 5.43
C GLU A 216 -15.38 -3.03 4.57
N ASN A 217 -15.91 -4.06 3.88
CA ASN A 217 -17.10 -3.93 3.05
C ASN A 217 -18.41 -4.23 3.80
N LEU A 218 -18.37 -4.74 5.03
CA LEU A 218 -19.60 -5.09 5.76
C LEU A 218 -20.44 -3.85 6.11
N GLY A 219 -21.77 -4.01 6.12
CA GLY A 219 -22.71 -2.93 6.38
C GLY A 219 -23.01 -2.10 5.13
N GLN A 220 -23.01 -0.77 5.27
CA GLN A 220 -23.39 0.15 4.19
C GLN A 220 -22.63 -0.06 2.86
N PRO A 221 -21.30 -0.29 2.85
CA PRO A 221 -20.58 -0.53 1.60
C PRO A 221 -21.11 -1.74 0.82
N LEU A 222 -21.43 -2.85 1.49
CA LEU A 222 -22.02 -4.03 0.86
C LEU A 222 -23.44 -3.75 0.35
N GLU A 223 -24.23 -2.96 1.06
CA GLU A 223 -25.57 -2.56 0.60
C GLU A 223 -25.48 -1.71 -0.68
N ASN A 224 -24.54 -0.75 -0.73
CA ASN A 224 -24.27 0.04 -1.95
C ASN A 224 -23.87 -0.83 -3.13
N ILE A 225 -22.96 -1.79 -2.91
CA ILE A 225 -22.56 -2.78 -3.94
C ILE A 225 -23.81 -3.55 -4.44
N CYS A 226 -24.67 -4.03 -3.53
CA CYS A 226 -25.89 -4.74 -3.91
C CYS A 226 -26.85 -3.84 -4.70
N HIS A 227 -27.03 -2.58 -4.31
CA HIS A 227 -27.89 -1.65 -5.02
C HIS A 227 -27.37 -1.35 -6.43
N ALA A 228 -26.06 -1.18 -6.60
CA ALA A 228 -25.44 -1.00 -7.92
C ALA A 228 -25.68 -2.22 -8.82
N VAL A 229 -25.44 -3.42 -8.30
CA VAL A 229 -25.67 -4.70 -9.02
C VAL A 229 -27.13 -4.85 -9.43
N LYS A 230 -28.06 -4.54 -8.52
CA LYS A 230 -29.49 -4.57 -8.81
C LYS A 230 -29.85 -3.63 -9.96
N ARG A 231 -29.36 -2.40 -9.94
CA ARG A 231 -29.56 -1.42 -11.03
C ARG A 231 -28.98 -1.89 -12.36
N ILE A 232 -27.78 -2.48 -12.36
CA ILE A 232 -27.17 -3.03 -13.58
C ILE A 232 -28.08 -4.10 -14.20
N VAL A 233 -28.58 -5.04 -13.40
CA VAL A 233 -29.47 -6.09 -13.91
C VAL A 233 -30.81 -5.51 -14.39
N GLU A 234 -31.35 -4.51 -13.70
CA GLU A 234 -32.58 -3.82 -14.09
C GLU A 234 -32.43 -3.06 -15.42
N ASP A 235 -31.29 -2.39 -15.65
CA ASP A 235 -31.04 -1.58 -16.85
C ASP A 235 -30.60 -2.39 -18.08
N PHE A 236 -30.05 -3.60 -17.90
CA PHE A 236 -29.54 -4.44 -18.98
C PHE A 236 -30.24 -5.81 -19.00
N GLU A 237 -31.19 -6.01 -19.92
CA GLU A 237 -32.03 -7.23 -20.03
C GLU A 237 -31.27 -8.53 -20.35
N ASP A 238 -30.08 -8.41 -20.94
CA ASP A 238 -29.20 -9.50 -21.33
C ASP A 238 -28.07 -9.78 -20.33
N VAL A 239 -28.08 -9.09 -19.17
CA VAL A 239 -27.14 -9.32 -18.07
C VAL A 239 -27.77 -10.21 -17.00
N GLU A 240 -26.96 -11.14 -16.50
CA GLU A 240 -27.24 -11.98 -15.33
C GLU A 240 -26.04 -11.90 -14.37
N VAL A 241 -26.28 -12.08 -13.08
CA VAL A 241 -25.24 -12.01 -12.05
C VAL A 241 -25.23 -13.32 -11.28
N VAL A 242 -24.06 -13.92 -11.12
CA VAL A 242 -23.83 -15.04 -10.21
C VAL A 242 -23.00 -14.53 -9.04
N TYR A 243 -23.61 -14.48 -7.86
CA TYR A 243 -22.94 -14.08 -6.63
C TYR A 243 -22.76 -15.29 -5.71
N ALA A 244 -21.52 -15.74 -5.57
CA ALA A 244 -21.13 -16.73 -4.56
C ALA A 244 -21.10 -16.07 -3.17
N VAL A 245 -22.18 -16.25 -2.39
CA VAL A 245 -22.42 -15.52 -1.15
C VAL A 245 -21.63 -16.14 0.00
N HIS A 246 -20.81 -15.34 0.69
CA HIS A 246 -20.08 -15.81 1.85
C HIS A 246 -21.02 -16.17 3.02
N LYS A 247 -20.73 -17.25 3.77
CA LYS A 247 -21.55 -17.77 4.89
C LYS A 247 -21.65 -16.85 6.12
N ASN A 248 -21.09 -15.64 6.06
CA ASN A 248 -21.13 -14.71 7.20
C ASN A 248 -22.55 -14.12 7.26
N PRO A 249 -23.28 -14.23 8.36
CA PRO A 249 -24.63 -13.66 8.48
C PRO A 249 -24.70 -12.17 8.10
N ALA A 250 -23.65 -11.40 8.41
CA ALA A 250 -23.55 -9.97 8.05
C ALA A 250 -23.44 -9.72 6.53
N VAL A 251 -23.12 -10.76 5.75
CA VAL A 251 -23.14 -10.74 4.27
C VAL A 251 -24.46 -11.31 3.77
N VAL A 252 -24.86 -12.49 4.27
CA VAL A 252 -26.06 -13.21 3.83
C VAL A 252 -27.32 -12.34 3.97
N GLU A 253 -27.52 -11.70 5.12
CA GLU A 253 -28.74 -10.93 5.39
C GLU A 253 -28.98 -9.77 4.38
N PRO A 254 -28.06 -8.81 4.19
CA PRO A 254 -28.26 -7.72 3.24
C PRO A 254 -28.35 -8.22 1.79
N VAL A 255 -27.53 -9.20 1.41
CA VAL A 255 -27.52 -9.75 0.04
C VAL A 255 -28.87 -10.36 -0.32
N HIS A 256 -29.40 -11.26 0.51
CA HIS A 256 -30.71 -11.86 0.23
C HIS A 256 -31.85 -10.85 0.33
N ARG A 257 -31.77 -9.87 1.25
CA ARG A 257 -32.78 -8.81 1.39
C ARG A 257 -32.88 -7.93 0.14
N ILE A 258 -31.74 -7.53 -0.43
CA ILE A 258 -31.69 -6.57 -1.54
C ILE A 258 -31.82 -7.28 -2.90
N LEU A 259 -31.14 -8.42 -3.08
CA LEU A 259 -30.99 -9.10 -4.37
C LEU A 259 -31.89 -10.34 -4.54
N GLY A 260 -32.35 -10.96 -3.46
CA GLY A 260 -32.95 -12.31 -3.49
C GLY A 260 -34.28 -12.46 -4.25
N ASN A 261 -34.92 -11.37 -4.65
CA ASN A 261 -36.19 -11.40 -5.41
C ASN A 261 -36.00 -11.14 -6.92
N ASN A 262 -34.76 -11.12 -7.42
CA ASN A 262 -34.47 -10.89 -8.84
C ASN A 262 -34.14 -12.21 -9.56
N PRO A 263 -34.90 -12.64 -10.59
CA PRO A 263 -34.69 -13.93 -11.25
C PRO A 263 -33.42 -14.01 -12.12
N ARG A 264 -32.73 -12.87 -12.35
CA ARG A 264 -31.46 -12.80 -13.09
C ARG A 264 -30.25 -12.61 -12.17
N ILE A 265 -30.46 -12.75 -10.86
CA ILE A 265 -29.40 -12.73 -9.85
C ILE A 265 -29.42 -14.08 -9.12
N HIS A 266 -28.40 -14.88 -9.40
CA HIS A 266 -28.21 -16.22 -8.86
C HIS A 266 -27.35 -16.11 -7.61
N LEU A 267 -27.97 -16.29 -6.45
CA LEU A 267 -27.30 -16.29 -5.14
C LEU A 267 -26.95 -17.73 -4.78
N THR A 268 -25.68 -18.11 -4.91
CA THR A 268 -25.22 -19.46 -4.59
C THR A 268 -24.51 -19.48 -3.23
N ASP A 269 -24.40 -20.67 -2.64
CA ASP A 269 -23.41 -20.92 -1.60
C ASP A 269 -21.98 -20.69 -2.14
N PRO A 270 -20.95 -20.55 -1.28
CA PRO A 270 -19.57 -20.44 -1.72
C PRO A 270 -19.17 -21.63 -2.59
N LEU A 271 -18.73 -21.35 -3.81
CA LEU A 271 -18.34 -22.36 -4.79
C LEU A 271 -16.99 -23.01 -4.43
N ASP A 272 -16.83 -24.26 -4.87
CA ASP A 272 -15.53 -24.90 -4.86
C ASP A 272 -14.58 -24.26 -5.91
N LEU A 273 -13.31 -24.69 -5.89
CA LEU A 273 -12.27 -24.11 -6.74
C LEU A 273 -12.59 -24.28 -8.25
N LYS A 274 -13.04 -25.46 -8.67
CA LYS A 274 -13.29 -25.75 -10.08
C LYS A 274 -14.54 -25.02 -10.56
N ASP A 275 -15.61 -25.04 -9.77
CA ASP A 275 -16.84 -24.30 -10.06
C ASP A 275 -16.53 -22.80 -10.19
N MET A 276 -15.77 -22.22 -9.26
CA MET A 276 -15.42 -20.80 -9.31
C MET A 276 -14.56 -20.44 -10.53
N HIS A 277 -13.52 -21.22 -10.83
CA HIS A 277 -12.64 -20.95 -11.99
C HIS A 277 -13.40 -21.06 -13.32
N ASN A 278 -14.26 -22.06 -13.48
CA ASN A 278 -15.05 -22.21 -14.69
C ASN A 278 -16.16 -21.17 -14.80
N LEU A 279 -16.74 -20.71 -13.68
CA LEU A 279 -17.68 -19.59 -13.65
C LEU A 279 -17.00 -18.30 -14.13
N MET A 280 -15.84 -17.96 -13.55
CA MET A 280 -15.09 -16.76 -13.95
C MET A 280 -14.64 -16.83 -15.41
N CYS A 281 -14.14 -17.98 -15.87
CA CYS A 281 -13.72 -18.17 -17.26
C CYS A 281 -14.88 -18.00 -18.25
N ARG A 282 -16.11 -18.37 -17.86
CA ARG A 282 -17.32 -18.23 -18.68
C ARG A 282 -18.02 -16.88 -18.51
N SER A 283 -17.68 -16.11 -17.48
CA SER A 283 -18.25 -14.79 -17.23
C SER A 283 -17.84 -13.77 -18.29
N PHE A 284 -18.60 -12.69 -18.39
CA PHE A 284 -18.28 -11.51 -19.19
C PHE A 284 -17.22 -10.65 -18.49
N PHE A 285 -17.40 -10.35 -17.20
CA PHE A 285 -16.36 -9.78 -16.33
C PHE A 285 -16.62 -10.17 -14.88
N VAL A 286 -15.66 -9.89 -14.00
CA VAL A 286 -15.73 -10.24 -12.57
C VAL A 286 -15.78 -8.99 -11.70
N MET A 287 -16.65 -9.00 -10.68
CA MET A 287 -16.68 -8.01 -9.60
C MET A 287 -16.19 -8.66 -8.30
N THR A 288 -15.12 -8.16 -7.69
CA THR A 288 -14.53 -8.84 -6.53
C THR A 288 -13.83 -7.92 -5.53
N ASP A 289 -13.88 -8.28 -4.25
CA ASP A 289 -12.99 -7.75 -3.20
C ASP A 289 -11.90 -8.76 -2.75
N SER A 290 -11.79 -9.88 -3.46
CA SER A 290 -10.76 -10.89 -3.22
C SER A 290 -9.41 -10.46 -3.79
N GLY A 291 -8.34 -10.66 -3.01
CA GLY A 291 -6.97 -10.42 -3.48
C GLY A 291 -6.53 -11.47 -4.51
N GLY A 292 -6.79 -12.76 -4.25
CA GLY A 292 -6.39 -13.85 -5.15
C GLY A 292 -7.07 -13.77 -6.52
N LEU A 293 -8.35 -13.38 -6.57
CA LEU A 293 -9.06 -13.26 -7.85
C LEU A 293 -8.57 -12.10 -8.71
N GLN A 294 -7.99 -11.05 -8.09
CA GLN A 294 -7.31 -9.99 -8.86
C GLN A 294 -6.07 -10.51 -9.58
N GLU A 295 -5.43 -11.56 -9.07
CA GLU A 295 -4.28 -12.20 -9.73
C GLU A 295 -4.74 -13.19 -10.81
N GLU A 296 -5.76 -14.01 -10.52
CA GLU A 296 -6.17 -15.12 -11.37
C GLU A 296 -6.96 -14.70 -12.62
N VAL A 297 -7.96 -13.84 -12.42
CA VAL A 297 -8.97 -13.53 -13.44
C VAL A 297 -8.39 -12.87 -14.70
N PRO A 298 -7.38 -11.98 -14.62
CA PRO A 298 -6.78 -11.41 -15.84
C PRO A 298 -6.21 -12.47 -16.79
N SER A 299 -5.72 -13.62 -16.30
CA SER A 299 -5.24 -14.71 -17.16
C SER A 299 -6.36 -15.44 -17.91
N MET A 300 -7.61 -15.24 -17.51
CA MET A 300 -8.79 -15.74 -18.23
C MET A 300 -9.27 -14.78 -19.31
N GLY A 301 -8.57 -13.65 -19.50
CA GLY A 301 -8.95 -12.60 -20.45
C GLY A 301 -10.23 -11.88 -20.04
N LYS A 302 -10.46 -11.73 -18.73
CA LYS A 302 -11.67 -11.10 -18.18
C LYS A 302 -11.32 -9.83 -17.42
N PRO A 303 -12.01 -8.71 -17.69
CA PRO A 303 -11.88 -7.51 -16.87
C PRO A 303 -12.29 -7.77 -15.42
N VAL A 304 -11.66 -7.04 -14.48
CA VAL A 304 -11.98 -7.12 -13.05
C VAL A 304 -12.32 -5.74 -12.51
N LEU A 305 -13.51 -5.62 -11.92
CA LEU A 305 -13.89 -4.47 -11.10
C LEU A 305 -13.63 -4.80 -9.62
N VAL A 306 -12.68 -4.08 -9.03
CA VAL A 306 -12.26 -4.29 -7.64
C VAL A 306 -13.15 -3.46 -6.72
N LEU A 307 -13.94 -4.15 -5.88
CA LEU A 307 -14.90 -3.57 -4.95
C LEU A 307 -14.23 -3.14 -3.64
N ARG A 308 -13.15 -2.36 -3.75
CA ARG A 308 -12.35 -1.84 -2.63
C ARG A 308 -11.87 -0.44 -2.96
N ASN A 309 -11.63 0.37 -1.92
CA ASN A 309 -11.08 1.72 -2.09
C ASN A 309 -9.55 1.71 -2.29
N VAL A 310 -8.87 0.63 -1.89
CA VAL A 310 -7.43 0.43 -2.01
C VAL A 310 -7.12 -1.02 -2.38
N THR A 311 -5.97 -1.26 -3.02
CA THR A 311 -5.50 -2.61 -3.34
C THR A 311 -4.00 -2.76 -3.13
N GLU A 312 -3.60 -3.90 -2.57
CA GLU A 312 -2.21 -4.37 -2.44
C GLU A 312 -1.61 -4.91 -3.75
N ARG A 313 -2.36 -4.82 -4.86
CA ARG A 313 -1.99 -5.29 -6.20
C ARG A 313 -1.94 -4.14 -7.22
N PRO A 314 -1.10 -3.10 -6.98
CA PRO A 314 -1.01 -1.95 -7.89
C PRO A 314 -0.61 -2.36 -9.31
N GLU A 315 0.14 -3.45 -9.47
CA GLU A 315 0.56 -3.93 -10.79
C GLU A 315 -0.62 -4.24 -11.71
N GLY A 316 -1.73 -4.77 -11.18
CA GLY A 316 -2.93 -5.07 -11.98
C GLY A 316 -3.69 -3.82 -12.43
N VAL A 317 -3.70 -2.79 -11.60
CA VAL A 317 -4.27 -1.48 -11.96
C VAL A 317 -3.39 -0.80 -13.02
N GLU A 318 -2.08 -0.81 -12.82
CA GLU A 318 -1.11 -0.23 -13.78
C GLU A 318 -1.10 -0.95 -15.13
N ALA A 319 -1.28 -2.27 -15.13
CA ALA A 319 -1.40 -3.07 -16.34
C ALA A 319 -2.73 -2.87 -17.08
N GLY A 320 -3.74 -2.24 -16.44
CA GLY A 320 -5.07 -2.07 -16.99
C GLY A 320 -5.94 -3.33 -16.93
N THR A 321 -5.53 -4.38 -16.23
CA THR A 321 -6.34 -5.59 -16.05
C THR A 321 -7.41 -5.41 -14.96
N LEU A 322 -7.17 -4.49 -14.01
CA LEU A 322 -8.06 -4.18 -12.89
C LEU A 322 -8.53 -2.72 -12.95
N LYS A 323 -9.79 -2.47 -12.60
CA LYS A 323 -10.30 -1.12 -12.28
C LYS A 323 -10.77 -1.08 -10.83
N LEU A 324 -10.29 -0.10 -10.07
CA LEU A 324 -10.65 0.09 -8.66
C LEU A 324 -11.96 0.87 -8.58
N ALA A 325 -13.06 0.19 -8.24
CA ALA A 325 -14.41 0.75 -8.24
C ALA A 325 -14.83 1.35 -6.90
N GLY A 326 -14.08 1.08 -5.82
CA GLY A 326 -14.51 1.47 -4.48
C GLY A 326 -15.74 0.71 -4.02
N THR A 327 -16.53 1.34 -3.16
CA THR A 327 -17.76 0.78 -2.60
C THR A 327 -18.97 1.72 -2.73
N ASP A 328 -18.82 2.78 -3.51
CA ASP A 328 -19.89 3.72 -3.82
C ASP A 328 -20.80 3.17 -4.93
N GLU A 329 -22.12 3.32 -4.75
CA GLU A 329 -23.13 2.75 -5.64
C GLU A 329 -23.02 3.32 -7.07
N GLU A 330 -22.93 4.65 -7.20
CA GLU A 330 -22.89 5.32 -8.50
C GLU A 330 -21.59 4.99 -9.25
N THR A 331 -20.47 4.97 -8.53
CA THR A 331 -19.16 4.64 -9.09
C THR A 331 -19.14 3.22 -9.63
N ILE A 332 -19.59 2.24 -8.85
CA ILE A 332 -19.67 0.83 -9.29
C ILE A 332 -20.60 0.70 -10.50
N TYR A 333 -21.79 1.30 -10.44
CA TYR A 333 -22.74 1.27 -11.55
C TYR A 333 -22.14 1.89 -12.82
N ALA A 334 -21.49 3.05 -12.73
CA ALA A 334 -20.89 3.73 -13.87
C ALA A 334 -19.78 2.91 -14.52
N MET A 335 -18.87 2.33 -13.74
CA MET A 335 -17.77 1.50 -14.26
C MET A 335 -18.27 0.19 -14.87
N ALA A 336 -19.25 -0.46 -14.25
CA ALA A 336 -19.86 -1.66 -14.81
C ALA A 336 -20.60 -1.36 -16.11
N LYS A 337 -21.34 -0.25 -16.16
CA LYS A 337 -22.00 0.24 -17.36
C LYS A 337 -21.02 0.55 -18.49
N GLU A 338 -19.89 1.17 -18.18
CA GLU A 338 -18.81 1.40 -19.14
C GLU A 338 -18.34 0.09 -19.76
N LEU A 339 -18.02 -0.94 -18.96
CA LEU A 339 -17.64 -2.27 -19.47
C LEU A 339 -18.75 -2.95 -20.29
N LEU A 340 -20.02 -2.69 -19.97
CA LEU A 340 -21.17 -3.25 -20.69
C LEU A 340 -21.52 -2.49 -21.98
N THR A 341 -21.01 -1.28 -22.19
CA THR A 341 -21.44 -0.41 -23.31
C THR A 341 -20.29 0.06 -24.20
N ASP A 342 -19.07 0.09 -23.68
CA ASP A 342 -17.86 0.46 -24.39
C ASP A 342 -16.99 -0.78 -24.66
N ALA A 343 -17.04 -1.24 -25.92
CA ALA A 343 -16.28 -2.39 -26.36
C ALA A 343 -14.76 -2.13 -26.39
N GLU A 344 -14.31 -0.90 -26.62
CA GLU A 344 -12.88 -0.58 -26.64
C GLU A 344 -12.29 -0.66 -25.24
N VAL A 345 -13.00 -0.12 -24.25
CA VAL A 345 -12.63 -0.23 -22.84
C VAL A 345 -12.61 -1.70 -22.40
N TYR A 346 -13.65 -2.47 -22.73
CA TYR A 346 -13.69 -3.89 -22.40
C TYR A 346 -12.51 -4.66 -23.01
N GLU A 347 -12.28 -4.54 -24.31
CA GLU A 347 -11.20 -5.24 -25.01
C GLU A 347 -9.82 -4.82 -24.49
N SER A 348 -9.63 -3.55 -24.15
CA SER A 348 -8.35 -3.07 -23.59
C SER A 348 -8.00 -3.79 -22.28
N MET A 349 -8.99 -4.04 -21.42
CA MET A 349 -8.79 -4.76 -20.15
C MET A 349 -8.69 -6.27 -20.36
N ALA A 350 -9.50 -6.82 -21.26
CA ALA A 350 -9.53 -8.26 -21.55
C ALA A 350 -8.23 -8.75 -22.24
N GLN A 351 -7.58 -7.90 -23.04
CA GLN A 351 -6.34 -8.22 -23.73
C GLN A 351 -5.07 -7.79 -22.97
N ALA A 352 -5.23 -7.06 -21.86
CA ALA A 352 -4.10 -6.64 -21.04
C ALA A 352 -3.36 -7.85 -20.48
N LYS A 353 -2.01 -7.81 -20.53
CA LYS A 353 -1.18 -8.90 -20.03
C LYS A 353 -1.28 -8.95 -18.51
N ASN A 354 -1.56 -10.13 -17.97
CA ASN A 354 -1.60 -10.33 -16.52
C ASN A 354 -0.21 -10.10 -15.92
N PRO A 355 -0.02 -9.09 -15.05
CA PRO A 355 1.30 -8.80 -14.50
C PRO A 355 1.78 -9.84 -13.49
N PHE A 356 0.89 -10.71 -13.01
CA PHE A 356 1.20 -11.70 -12.00
C PHE A 356 1.70 -13.02 -12.59
N GLY A 357 1.61 -13.25 -13.91
CA GLY A 357 2.19 -14.46 -14.52
C GLY A 357 1.53 -14.88 -15.83
N ASP A 358 2.14 -15.87 -16.46
CA ASP A 358 1.76 -16.41 -17.78
C ASP A 358 1.45 -17.92 -17.77
N GLY A 359 1.25 -18.49 -16.58
CA GLY A 359 1.00 -19.94 -16.43
C GLY A 359 2.22 -20.82 -16.67
N ASN A 360 3.45 -20.27 -16.58
CA ASN A 360 4.70 -21.04 -16.63
C ASN A 360 5.60 -20.83 -15.41
N ALA A 361 5.08 -20.34 -14.29
CA ALA A 361 5.90 -20.06 -13.10
C ALA A 361 6.54 -21.34 -12.55
N SER A 362 5.76 -22.42 -12.46
CA SER A 362 6.22 -23.74 -12.01
C SER A 362 7.38 -24.28 -12.85
N LYS A 363 7.36 -24.08 -14.18
CA LYS A 363 8.45 -24.49 -15.08
C LYS A 363 9.72 -23.69 -14.84
N ARG A 364 9.59 -22.36 -14.63
CA ARG A 364 10.74 -21.51 -14.29
C ARG A 364 11.36 -21.88 -12.95
N ILE A 365 10.54 -22.20 -11.95
CA ILE A 365 11.01 -22.66 -10.63
C ILE A 365 11.80 -23.96 -10.77
N ALA A 366 11.26 -24.97 -11.47
CA ALA A 366 11.97 -26.23 -11.70
C ALA A 366 13.31 -26.03 -12.43
N ALA A 367 13.32 -25.19 -13.47
CA ALA A 367 14.55 -24.83 -14.19
C ALA A 367 15.56 -24.08 -13.32
N ALA A 368 15.09 -23.18 -12.43
CA ALA A 368 15.94 -22.45 -11.51
C ALA A 368 16.60 -23.38 -10.47
N ILE A 369 15.87 -24.38 -9.98
CA ILE A 369 16.40 -25.43 -9.11
C ILE A 369 17.48 -26.23 -9.85
N LEU A 370 17.20 -26.70 -11.07
CA LEU A 370 18.19 -27.43 -11.88
C LEU A 370 19.45 -26.59 -12.13
N TYR A 371 19.29 -25.31 -12.44
CA TYR A 371 20.41 -24.36 -12.61
C TYR A 371 21.22 -24.20 -11.32
N ALA A 372 20.58 -23.96 -10.18
CA ALA A 372 21.24 -23.75 -8.90
C ALA A 372 22.05 -24.98 -8.43
N PHE A 373 21.64 -26.18 -8.82
CA PHE A 373 22.34 -27.44 -8.54
C PHE A 373 23.27 -27.89 -9.68
N GLY A 374 23.51 -27.05 -10.69
CA GLY A 374 24.44 -27.33 -11.79
C GLY A 374 24.00 -28.48 -12.72
N LYS A 375 22.70 -28.77 -12.77
CA LYS A 375 22.09 -29.73 -13.70
C LYS A 375 21.66 -29.09 -15.02
N GLN A 376 21.60 -27.76 -15.05
CA GLN A 376 21.34 -26.95 -16.23
C GLN A 376 22.35 -25.81 -16.30
N ASP A 377 22.96 -25.58 -17.47
CA ASP A 377 24.01 -24.57 -17.62
C ASP A 377 23.46 -23.14 -17.68
N ALA A 378 22.27 -22.96 -18.26
CA ALA A 378 21.67 -21.66 -18.48
C ALA A 378 20.68 -21.30 -17.37
N ARG A 379 20.82 -20.09 -16.81
CA ARG A 379 19.82 -19.49 -15.92
C ARG A 379 18.49 -19.35 -16.67
N PRO A 380 17.34 -19.74 -16.08
CA PRO A 380 16.04 -19.48 -16.70
C PRO A 380 15.79 -17.98 -16.85
N GLU A 381 15.09 -17.60 -17.91
CA GLU A 381 14.71 -16.21 -18.15
C GLU A 381 13.68 -15.75 -17.11
N ASP A 382 13.92 -14.55 -16.57
CA ASP A 382 12.99 -13.86 -15.68
C ASP A 382 11.68 -13.56 -16.45
N TYR A 383 10.54 -13.80 -15.80
CA TYR A 383 9.25 -13.36 -16.30
C TYR A 383 9.20 -11.83 -16.35
N THR A 384 9.00 -11.29 -17.55
CA THR A 384 8.94 -9.84 -17.80
C THR A 384 7.72 -9.51 -18.64
N ILE A 385 6.99 -8.47 -18.23
CA ILE A 385 5.89 -7.93 -19.02
C ILE A 385 6.47 -6.82 -19.87
N ILE A 386 6.61 -7.05 -21.16
CA ILE A 386 6.88 -5.97 -22.12
C ILE A 386 5.54 -5.30 -22.39
N THR A 387 5.29 -4.17 -21.73
CA THR A 387 4.27 -3.19 -22.13
C THR A 387 4.84 -2.38 -23.27
N GLU A 388 4.32 -2.56 -24.48
CA GLU A 388 4.56 -1.61 -25.56
C GLU A 388 3.85 -0.31 -25.17
N ALA A 389 4.59 0.61 -24.56
CA ALA A 389 4.11 1.97 -24.37
C ALA A 389 3.83 2.55 -25.76
N LYS A 390 2.56 2.65 -26.15
CA LYS A 390 2.16 3.58 -27.21
C LYS A 390 2.51 4.97 -26.70
N SER A 391 3.66 5.50 -27.12
CA SER A 391 4.06 6.86 -26.80
C SER A 391 3.10 7.83 -27.48
N SER A 392 2.07 8.26 -26.76
CA SER A 392 1.52 9.59 -26.97
C SER A 392 2.56 10.56 -26.43
N GLY A 393 3.20 11.31 -27.32
CA GLY A 393 4.30 12.22 -27.00
C GLY A 393 3.91 13.36 -26.07
N LYS A 394 3.84 13.10 -24.76
CA LYS A 394 3.98 14.08 -23.68
C LYS A 394 4.87 13.45 -22.62
N GLU A 395 6.00 14.10 -22.33
CA GLU A 395 6.79 13.80 -21.14
C GLU A 395 5.93 14.05 -19.89
N GLU A 396 5.36 12.99 -19.31
CA GLU A 396 4.85 13.03 -17.95
C GLU A 396 6.01 12.74 -16.99
N LYS A 397 6.54 13.80 -16.36
CA LYS A 397 7.34 13.70 -15.14
C LYS A 397 6.46 13.33 -13.93
N PRO A 398 7.01 12.76 -12.85
CA PRO A 398 6.38 11.70 -12.09
C PRO A 398 5.30 12.19 -11.11
N MET A 399 4.06 12.15 -11.57
CA MET A 399 2.84 12.37 -10.76
C MET A 399 2.64 11.29 -9.67
N LYS A 400 3.45 10.21 -9.65
CA LYS A 400 3.34 9.06 -8.74
C LYS A 400 3.82 9.35 -7.31
N GLU A 401 4.91 10.10 -7.14
CA GLU A 401 5.48 10.35 -5.81
C GLU A 401 4.61 11.32 -5.00
N GLU A 402 4.09 12.36 -5.64
CA GLU A 402 3.25 13.39 -5.00
C GLU A 402 1.87 12.84 -4.57
N ARG A 403 1.27 11.95 -5.36
CA ARG A 403 0.02 11.26 -5.00
C ARG A 403 0.23 10.27 -3.85
N MET A 404 1.33 9.52 -3.86
CA MET A 404 1.69 8.61 -2.77
C MET A 404 1.96 9.38 -1.48
N ALA A 405 2.55 10.58 -1.55
CA ALA A 405 2.76 11.43 -0.40
C ALA A 405 1.43 11.92 0.22
N ILE A 406 0.47 12.38 -0.61
CA ILE A 406 -0.84 12.83 -0.10
C ILE A 406 -1.63 11.68 0.53
N LEU A 407 -1.61 10.50 -0.09
CA LEU A 407 -2.26 9.31 0.47
C LEU A 407 -1.58 8.87 1.78
N SER A 408 -0.25 8.94 1.86
CA SER A 408 0.48 8.68 3.10
C SER A 408 0.15 9.70 4.19
N MET A 409 -0.03 10.98 3.83
CA MET A 409 -0.46 12.02 4.78
C MET A 409 -1.88 11.78 5.29
N LEU A 410 -2.79 11.31 4.42
CA LEU A 410 -4.15 10.94 4.80
C LEU A 410 -4.15 9.71 5.73
N GLU A 411 -3.38 8.67 5.41
CA GLU A 411 -3.24 7.47 6.25
C GLU A 411 -2.63 7.76 7.62
N LYS A 412 -1.70 8.73 7.68
CA LYS A 412 -1.06 9.18 8.93
C LYS A 412 -1.90 10.21 9.70
N GLY A 413 -3.08 10.60 9.19
CA GLY A 413 -3.96 11.59 9.81
C GLY A 413 -3.40 13.02 9.81
N LEU A 414 -2.43 13.31 8.94
CA LEU A 414 -1.79 14.62 8.79
C LEU A 414 -2.69 15.61 8.02
N ILE A 415 -3.58 15.11 7.18
CA ILE A 415 -4.59 15.86 6.43
C ILE A 415 -5.92 15.13 6.52
N ASN A 416 -7.02 15.86 6.43
CA ASN A 416 -8.35 15.23 6.35
C ASN A 416 -8.72 14.86 4.90
N VAL A 417 -9.84 14.15 4.74
CA VAL A 417 -10.30 13.65 3.43
C VAL A 417 -10.55 14.79 2.44
N ASP A 418 -11.15 15.90 2.88
CA ASP A 418 -11.42 17.07 2.03
C ASP A 418 -10.12 17.77 1.59
N GLU A 419 -9.10 17.80 2.45
CA GLU A 419 -7.77 18.32 2.14
C GLU A 419 -7.02 17.41 1.16
N ALA A 420 -7.11 16.09 1.34
CA ALA A 420 -6.54 15.12 0.41
C ALA A 420 -7.22 15.22 -0.97
N GLU A 421 -8.55 15.34 -1.03
CA GLU A 421 -9.29 15.55 -2.28
C GLU A 421 -8.90 16.85 -2.97
N ARG A 422 -8.75 17.96 -2.22
CA ARG A 422 -8.28 19.23 -2.78
C ARG A 422 -6.86 19.10 -3.35
N LEU A 423 -5.94 18.46 -2.61
CA LEU A 423 -4.55 18.27 -3.07
C LEU A 423 -4.47 17.34 -4.28
N LEU A 424 -5.26 16.26 -4.32
CA LEU A 424 -5.35 15.35 -5.46
C LEU A 424 -5.99 16.02 -6.70
N THR A 425 -6.99 16.88 -6.50
CA THR A 425 -7.64 17.67 -7.56
C THR A 425 -6.67 18.70 -8.15
N VAL A 426 -5.85 19.33 -7.32
CA VAL A 426 -4.79 20.26 -7.75
C VAL A 426 -3.71 19.53 -8.55
N LEU A 427 -3.34 18.32 -8.15
CA LEU A 427 -2.39 17.47 -8.90
C LEU A 427 -2.97 16.98 -10.23
N GLN A 428 -4.27 16.72 -10.32
CA GLN A 428 -4.94 16.28 -11.55
C GLN A 428 -5.09 17.39 -12.60
N ASN A 429 -5.32 18.64 -12.18
CA ASN A 429 -5.68 19.72 -13.10
C ASN A 429 -4.49 20.49 -13.69
N GLY A 430 -3.25 20.25 -13.25
CA GLY A 430 -2.04 20.78 -13.89
C GLY A 430 -1.97 22.31 -14.08
N ALA A 431 -2.84 23.10 -13.44
CA ALA A 431 -2.93 24.54 -13.60
C ALA A 431 -3.46 25.24 -12.33
N GLY A 432 -2.57 25.95 -11.65
CA GLY A 432 -2.84 27.24 -11.00
C GLY A 432 -3.77 27.27 -9.79
N LEU A 433 -3.22 27.01 -8.60
CA LEU A 433 -3.61 27.69 -7.37
C LEU A 433 -2.35 28.40 -6.82
N GLU A 434 -2.51 29.68 -6.47
CA GLU A 434 -1.42 30.59 -6.13
C GLU A 434 -0.54 30.04 -4.98
N LYS A 435 0.78 30.28 -5.08
CA LYS A 435 1.82 29.93 -4.10
C LYS A 435 1.56 30.41 -2.66
N ASP A 436 0.53 31.23 -2.46
CA ASP A 436 0.07 31.73 -1.16
C ASP A 436 -0.76 30.68 -0.38
N GLY A 437 -1.41 29.73 -1.06
CA GLY A 437 -2.31 28.75 -0.42
C GLY A 437 -1.60 27.70 0.42
N LEU A 438 -0.49 27.16 -0.08
CA LEU A 438 0.32 26.16 0.63
C LEU A 438 1.02 26.79 1.85
N GLY A 439 1.53 28.02 1.71
CA GLY A 439 2.14 28.77 2.80
C GLY A 439 1.14 29.16 3.90
N LYS A 440 -0.10 29.50 3.54
CA LYS A 440 -1.18 29.75 4.50
C LYS A 440 -1.64 28.48 5.22
N ALA A 441 -1.72 27.34 4.53
CA ALA A 441 -2.09 26.07 5.15
C ALA A 441 -1.04 25.62 6.18
N VAL A 442 0.25 25.68 5.82
CA VAL A 442 1.36 25.33 6.72
C VAL A 442 1.51 26.35 7.85
N GLY A 443 1.36 27.65 7.56
CA GLY A 443 1.40 28.71 8.56
C GLY A 443 0.25 28.61 9.57
N SER A 444 -0.97 28.33 9.10
CA SER A 444 -2.15 28.08 9.95
C SER A 444 -1.96 26.84 10.83
N ALA A 445 -1.35 25.76 10.30
CA ALA A 445 -1.04 24.58 11.09
C ALA A 445 -0.02 24.88 12.20
N LEU A 446 1.01 25.67 11.91
CA LEU A 446 2.02 26.09 12.88
C LEU A 446 1.49 27.08 13.93
N GLU A 447 0.62 28.03 13.54
CA GLU A 447 -0.04 28.93 14.48
C GLU A 447 -1.01 28.20 15.41
N LYS A 448 -1.76 27.22 14.89
CA LYS A 448 -2.64 26.36 15.70
C LYS A 448 -1.83 25.52 16.69
N ALA A 449 -0.71 24.94 16.26
CA ALA A 449 0.19 24.20 17.16
C ALA A 449 0.79 25.11 18.26
N SER A 450 1.19 26.33 17.91
CA SER A 450 1.72 27.32 18.86
C SER A 450 0.65 27.82 19.86
N ALA A 451 -0.59 28.02 19.40
CA ALA A 451 -1.70 28.43 20.25
C ALA A 451 -2.12 27.34 21.25
N VAL A 452 -2.09 26.07 20.83
CA VAL A 452 -2.35 24.90 21.68
C VAL A 452 -1.26 24.75 22.74
N LEU A 453 0.02 24.89 22.36
CA LEU A 453 1.14 24.90 23.31
C LEU A 453 1.02 26.05 24.33
N GLY A 454 0.62 27.24 23.88
CA GLY A 454 0.42 28.41 24.73
C GLY A 454 -0.78 28.31 25.68
N SER A 455 -1.86 27.62 25.29
CA SER A 455 -3.01 27.38 26.18
C SER A 455 -2.68 26.31 27.22
N VAL A 456 -2.00 25.22 26.82
CA VAL A 456 -1.56 24.16 27.73
C VAL A 456 -0.59 24.73 28.77
N ALA A 457 0.39 25.55 28.36
CA ALA A 457 1.32 26.20 29.28
C ALA A 457 0.60 27.14 30.28
N ARG A 458 -0.42 27.89 29.84
CA ARG A 458 -1.22 28.77 30.72
C ARG A 458 -2.08 27.98 31.69
N THR A 459 -2.77 26.94 31.23
CA THR A 459 -3.63 26.11 32.09
C THR A 459 -2.83 25.30 33.10
N VAL A 460 -1.62 24.84 32.74
CA VAL A 460 -0.67 24.21 33.66
C VAL A 460 -0.11 25.22 34.66
N GLY A 461 0.18 26.46 34.22
CA GLY A 461 0.65 27.54 35.10
C GLY A 461 -0.39 28.02 36.11
N GLU A 462 -1.64 28.23 35.68
CA GLU A 462 -2.74 28.71 36.54
C GLU A 462 -3.16 27.67 37.60
N LYS A 463 -3.06 26.37 37.30
CA LYS A 463 -3.38 25.29 38.26
C LYS A 463 -2.19 24.89 39.15
N ALA A 464 -0.94 25.21 38.77
CA ALA A 464 0.24 24.93 39.57
C ALA A 464 0.36 25.79 40.84
N GLU A 465 -0.30 26.96 40.91
CA GLU A 465 -0.34 27.78 42.13
C GLU A 465 -1.15 27.14 43.27
N GLN A 466 -2.02 26.16 42.98
CA GLN A 466 -2.90 25.51 43.96
C GLN A 466 -2.40 24.15 44.47
N LEU A 467 -1.25 23.65 43.99
CA LEU A 467 -0.80 22.26 44.23
C LEU A 467 0.57 22.15 44.91
N GLN A 468 0.77 21.05 45.64
CA GLN A 468 1.93 20.74 46.47
C GLN A 468 3.30 20.82 45.74
N PRO A 469 4.43 20.93 46.50
CA PRO A 469 5.75 21.31 45.97
C PRO A 469 6.29 20.49 44.78
N ARG A 470 5.95 19.20 44.65
CA ARG A 470 6.42 18.32 43.55
C ARG A 470 5.81 18.69 42.19
N VAL A 471 4.56 19.15 42.15
CA VAL A 471 3.87 19.57 40.91
C VAL A 471 4.47 20.90 40.42
N ARG A 472 4.79 21.79 41.36
CA ARG A 472 5.48 23.05 41.08
C ARG A 472 6.86 22.81 40.45
N GLU A 473 7.64 21.84 40.93
CA GLU A 473 8.95 21.53 40.36
C GLU A 473 8.87 21.02 38.90
N VAL A 474 7.89 20.16 38.59
CA VAL A 474 7.67 19.64 37.24
C VAL A 474 7.13 20.72 36.30
N ALA A 475 6.16 21.52 36.76
CA ALA A 475 5.62 22.65 35.99
C ALA A 475 6.69 23.71 35.71
N THR A 476 7.59 23.98 36.67
CA THR A 476 8.72 24.90 36.47
C THR A 476 9.70 24.34 35.43
N LYS A 477 10.01 23.04 35.46
CA LYS A 477 10.86 22.40 34.43
C LYS A 477 10.23 22.44 33.03
N VAL A 478 8.91 22.32 32.91
CA VAL A 478 8.19 22.42 31.63
C VAL A 478 8.17 23.86 31.12
N ALA A 479 7.94 24.84 32.00
CA ALA A 479 7.99 26.25 31.66
C ALA A 479 9.40 26.71 31.25
N ASP A 480 10.43 26.31 32.01
CA ASP A 480 11.83 26.61 31.71
C ASP A 480 12.23 26.01 30.35
N LYS A 481 11.80 24.77 30.06
CA LYS A 481 12.09 24.10 28.78
C LYS A 481 11.30 24.70 27.61
N ALA A 482 10.10 25.22 27.84
CA ALA A 482 9.33 25.96 26.84
C ALA A 482 9.95 27.34 26.54
N ASP A 483 10.43 28.05 27.55
CA ASP A 483 11.14 29.33 27.43
C ASP A 483 12.52 29.16 26.75
N GLU A 484 13.20 28.04 26.99
CA GLU A 484 14.46 27.68 26.31
C GLU A 484 14.25 27.31 24.82
N MET A 485 13.04 26.85 24.45
CA MET A 485 12.68 26.45 23.10
C MET A 485 12.11 27.59 22.22
N GLN A 486 11.50 28.62 22.80
CA GLN A 486 10.97 29.77 22.04
C GLN A 486 12.00 30.45 21.10
N PRO A 487 13.26 30.71 21.53
CA PRO A 487 14.26 31.31 20.66
C PRO A 487 14.67 30.40 19.50
N LYS A 488 14.68 29.08 19.69
CA LYS A 488 15.07 28.10 18.65
C LYS A 488 14.01 27.99 17.57
N VAL A 489 12.72 27.96 17.95
CA VAL A 489 11.59 27.96 17.01
C VAL A 489 11.51 29.28 16.24
N ARG A 490 11.70 30.43 16.92
CA ARG A 490 11.77 31.74 16.25
C ARG A 490 12.98 31.87 15.32
N SER A 491 14.13 31.33 15.73
CA SER A 491 15.35 31.29 14.90
C SER A 491 15.15 30.42 13.66
N ALA A 492 14.54 29.25 13.80
CA ALA A 492 14.22 28.37 12.68
C ALA A 492 13.24 29.04 11.71
N ALA A 493 12.18 29.66 12.23
CA ALA A 493 11.23 30.44 11.45
C ALA A 493 11.90 31.64 10.75
N PHE A 494 12.77 32.38 11.43
CA PHE A 494 13.50 33.52 10.85
C PHE A 494 14.46 33.07 9.73
N ARG A 495 15.25 32.00 9.95
CA ARG A 495 16.15 31.43 8.93
C ARG A 495 15.38 30.87 7.72
N MET A 496 14.21 30.27 7.93
CA MET A 496 13.32 29.85 6.83
C MET A 496 12.73 31.04 6.07
N THR A 497 12.47 32.15 6.74
CA THR A 497 11.92 33.37 6.12
C THR A 497 12.99 34.13 5.31
N GLU A 498 14.21 34.20 5.82
CA GLU A 498 15.37 34.84 5.16
C GLU A 498 15.80 34.02 3.92
N LYS A 499 15.90 32.69 4.05
CA LYS A 499 16.20 31.77 2.93
C LYS A 499 15.10 31.77 1.87
N ALA A 500 13.83 31.95 2.27
CA ALA A 500 12.70 32.11 1.34
C ALA A 500 12.67 33.49 0.64
N GLN A 501 13.31 34.51 1.21
CA GLN A 501 13.49 35.84 0.60
C GLN A 501 14.67 35.85 -0.39
N GLU A 502 15.81 35.23 -0.06
CA GLU A 502 16.94 35.05 -1.00
C GLU A 502 16.52 34.20 -2.22
N LEU A 503 15.81 33.07 -2.00
CA LEU A 503 15.24 32.25 -3.08
C LEU A 503 14.23 33.03 -3.96
N LYS A 504 13.58 34.06 -3.42
CA LYS A 504 12.68 34.95 -4.16
C LYS A 504 13.46 35.94 -5.04
N GLU A 505 14.57 36.47 -4.56
CA GLU A 505 15.42 37.40 -5.32
C GLU A 505 16.22 36.68 -6.41
N ASP A 506 16.72 35.48 -6.13
CA ASP A 506 17.41 34.64 -7.12
C ASP A 506 16.46 34.12 -8.21
N ALA A 507 15.25 33.71 -7.84
CA ALA A 507 14.23 33.32 -8.82
C ALA A 507 13.76 34.51 -9.68
N ARG A 508 13.77 35.74 -9.13
CA ARG A 508 13.45 36.95 -9.90
C ARG A 508 14.58 37.28 -10.88
N THR A 509 15.82 37.24 -10.43
CA THR A 509 17.03 37.49 -11.24
C THR A 509 17.19 36.43 -12.34
N TYR A 510 16.85 35.17 -12.06
CA TYR A 510 16.87 34.07 -13.03
C TYR A 510 15.73 34.21 -14.07
N LYS A 511 14.54 34.64 -13.66
CA LYS A 511 13.40 34.88 -14.55
C LYS A 511 13.61 36.12 -15.44
N GLU A 512 14.25 37.16 -14.91
CA GLU A 512 14.69 38.35 -15.66
C GLU A 512 15.77 37.98 -16.70
N LYS A 513 16.76 37.16 -16.33
CA LYS A 513 17.76 36.61 -17.28
C LYS A 513 17.15 35.70 -18.35
N LEU A 514 16.12 34.92 -18.02
CA LEU A 514 15.40 34.06 -18.97
C LEU A 514 14.52 34.86 -19.94
N GLN A 515 13.91 35.96 -19.46
CA GLN A 515 13.13 36.87 -20.29
C GLN A 515 14.05 37.73 -21.19
N ALA A 516 15.23 38.12 -20.72
CA ALA A 516 16.26 38.76 -21.55
C ALA A 516 16.81 37.84 -22.64
N LYS A 517 16.95 36.53 -22.36
CA LYS A 517 17.39 35.53 -23.33
C LYS A 517 16.31 35.22 -24.39
N ARG A 518 15.03 35.19 -24.01
CA ARG A 518 13.89 35.00 -24.93
C ARG A 518 13.57 36.22 -25.78
N ARG A 519 13.98 37.41 -25.37
CA ARG A 519 13.80 38.67 -26.13
C ARG A 519 14.95 38.93 -27.13
N ASN A 520 16.05 38.18 -27.03
CA ASN A 520 17.21 38.26 -27.93
C ASN A 520 17.19 37.21 -29.06
N GLU A 521 16.14 36.40 -29.18
CA GLU A 521 16.03 35.32 -30.18
C GLU A 521 14.91 35.55 -31.22
N GLU A 522 14.21 36.69 -31.18
CA GLU A 522 13.23 37.12 -32.20
C GLU A 522 13.56 38.56 -32.62
N GLU A 523 13.83 38.78 -33.93
CA GLU A 523 14.40 39.95 -34.64
C GLU A 523 15.96 39.96 -34.68
N ASP A 524 16.68 39.83 -35.80
CA ASP A 524 16.32 39.92 -37.22
C ASP A 524 17.48 39.30 -38.06
N TRP A 525 17.16 38.66 -39.19
CA TRP A 525 18.07 38.60 -40.34
C TRP A 525 17.40 39.45 -41.41
N ASP A 526 17.76 40.74 -41.46
CA ASP A 526 17.87 41.49 -42.70
C ASP A 526 18.93 42.58 -42.52
N ASP A 527 19.90 42.59 -43.44
CA ASP A 527 21.16 43.32 -43.37
C ASP A 527 21.02 44.86 -43.55
N LEU A 528 21.90 45.60 -42.85
CA LEU A 528 22.74 46.74 -43.29
C LEU A 528 22.74 47.98 -42.37
N ASP A 529 23.84 48.11 -41.61
CA ASP A 529 24.71 49.28 -41.40
C ASP A 529 24.16 50.73 -41.19
N LEU A 530 24.59 51.30 -40.04
CA LEU A 530 25.07 52.68 -39.73
C LEU A 530 24.32 53.53 -38.67
N ASP A 531 25.11 53.86 -37.63
CA ASP A 531 25.19 55.09 -36.82
C ASP A 531 24.11 55.49 -35.76
N GLU A 532 24.65 55.69 -34.54
CA GLU A 532 24.39 56.72 -33.51
C GLU A 532 23.07 56.83 -32.68
N LEU A 533 23.29 56.76 -31.35
CA LEU A 533 22.85 57.66 -30.24
C LEU A 533 21.41 57.65 -29.66
N ASP A 534 21.41 57.48 -28.33
CA ASP A 534 20.68 58.18 -27.24
C ASP A 534 19.16 58.00 -26.93
N ALA A 535 18.95 57.76 -25.61
CA ALA A 535 17.98 58.35 -24.67
C ALA A 535 16.52 57.84 -24.51
N ASP A 536 16.31 57.28 -23.31
CA ASP A 536 15.29 57.59 -22.27
C ASP A 536 13.76 57.32 -22.36
N GLU A 537 13.33 56.76 -21.22
CA GLU A 537 12.13 57.06 -20.39
C GLU A 537 10.69 56.59 -20.75
N ALA A 538 10.26 55.58 -19.96
CA ALA A 538 9.26 55.69 -18.88
C ALA A 538 7.73 55.49 -19.11
N ALA A 539 7.16 54.84 -18.07
CA ALA A 539 5.86 55.06 -17.41
C ALA A 539 4.61 54.25 -17.87
N VAL A 540 3.69 53.71 -17.03
CA VAL A 540 3.57 53.39 -15.58
C VAL A 540 2.09 53.00 -15.29
N GLU A 541 1.86 52.00 -14.40
CA GLU A 541 0.70 51.82 -13.47
C GLU A 541 -0.75 51.55 -14.00
N LYS A 542 -1.74 50.95 -13.29
CA LYS A 542 -1.94 50.43 -11.89
C LYS A 542 -3.28 49.65 -11.78
N ALA A 543 -3.32 48.63 -10.88
CA ALA A 543 -4.29 48.31 -9.78
C ALA A 543 -5.84 48.33 -10.00
N ALA A 544 -6.72 47.67 -9.22
CA ALA A 544 -6.82 46.53 -8.29
C ALA A 544 -8.23 46.59 -7.62
N VAL A 545 -8.64 45.52 -6.90
CA VAL A 545 -9.54 45.45 -5.69
C VAL A 545 -10.96 44.81 -5.80
N ALA A 546 -11.09 43.64 -5.13
CA ALA A 546 -12.07 43.04 -4.17
C ALA A 546 -13.63 43.00 -4.37
N ASP A 547 -14.31 41.88 -3.99
CA ASP A 547 -14.93 41.64 -2.65
C ASP A 547 -15.64 40.24 -2.48
N GLU A 548 -16.06 39.93 -1.23
CA GLU A 548 -16.38 38.71 -0.43
C GLU A 548 -17.50 37.63 -0.74
N ALA A 549 -17.49 36.55 0.09
CA ALA A 549 -18.14 35.19 0.11
C ALA A 549 -19.60 35.11 0.72
N PRO A 550 -20.27 33.99 1.20
CA PRO A 550 -19.82 32.67 1.79
C PRO A 550 -20.70 31.38 1.55
N ALA A 551 -20.35 30.21 2.16
CA ALA A 551 -21.22 29.01 2.40
C ALA A 551 -20.74 28.09 3.57
N GLU A 552 -21.68 27.34 4.19
CA GLU A 552 -21.69 26.64 5.52
C GLU A 552 -21.04 25.21 5.60
N GLU A 553 -20.68 24.77 6.82
CA GLU A 553 -20.14 23.44 7.23
C GLU A 553 -20.96 22.76 8.36
N ALA A 554 -20.84 21.42 8.52
CA ALA A 554 -21.36 20.58 9.63
C ALA A 554 -20.21 19.78 10.35
N PRO A 555 -20.34 19.33 11.62
CA PRO A 555 -19.21 19.27 12.57
C PRO A 555 -18.65 17.88 12.96
N VAL A 556 -17.34 17.83 13.28
CA VAL A 556 -16.61 16.69 13.91
C VAL A 556 -15.92 17.12 15.24
N ALA A 557 -16.15 18.34 15.73
CA ALA A 557 -15.46 18.89 16.90
C ALA A 557 -16.03 18.47 18.28
N GLU A 558 -17.05 17.63 18.35
CA GLU A 558 -17.73 17.32 19.62
C GLU A 558 -17.04 16.22 20.45
N ALA A 559 -16.28 15.31 19.82
CA ALA A 559 -15.69 14.15 20.53
C ALA A 559 -14.47 14.49 21.40
N ALA A 560 -13.72 15.57 21.10
CA ALA A 560 -12.54 15.97 21.88
C ALA A 560 -12.89 16.86 23.08
N ALA A 561 -13.97 17.63 22.99
CA ALA A 561 -14.49 18.42 24.10
C ALA A 561 -15.16 17.54 25.17
N ASP A 562 -15.81 16.44 24.76
CA ASP A 562 -16.51 15.52 25.67
C ASP A 562 -15.56 14.75 26.60
N VAL A 563 -14.35 14.40 26.14
CA VAL A 563 -13.35 13.72 26.98
C VAL A 563 -12.79 14.66 28.05
N THR A 564 -12.68 15.96 27.75
CA THR A 564 -12.29 16.98 28.75
C THR A 564 -13.44 17.38 29.68
N ALA A 565 -14.69 17.29 29.24
CA ALA A 565 -15.87 17.58 30.05
C ALA A 565 -16.21 16.43 31.02
N ALA A 566 -16.11 15.17 30.57
CA ALA A 566 -16.34 13.99 31.42
C ALA A 566 -15.31 13.88 32.57
N ALA A 567 -14.07 14.34 32.36
CA ALA A 567 -13.06 14.43 33.41
C ALA A 567 -13.25 15.63 34.36
N ALA A 568 -14.03 16.64 33.94
CA ALA A 568 -14.35 17.82 34.74
C ALA A 568 -15.62 17.64 35.61
N GLU A 569 -16.54 16.76 35.23
CA GLU A 569 -17.80 16.51 35.98
C GLU A 569 -17.64 15.57 37.19
N GLU A 570 -16.60 14.73 37.27
CA GLU A 570 -16.38 13.84 38.43
C GLU A 570 -15.61 14.49 39.61
N VAL A 571 -15.26 15.78 39.55
CA VAL A 571 -14.53 16.49 40.63
C VAL A 571 -15.29 17.71 41.15
N THR A 572 -16.62 17.69 41.08
CA THR A 572 -17.48 18.71 41.71
C THR A 572 -18.38 18.12 42.78
N SER A 573 -17.77 17.49 43.78
CA SER A 573 -18.38 17.37 45.12
C SER A 573 -17.26 17.44 46.15
N GLU A 574 -17.17 18.57 46.86
CA GLU A 574 -16.42 18.66 48.11
C GLU A 574 -17.08 17.74 49.14
N GLU A 575 -16.66 16.48 49.20
CA GLU A 575 -16.81 15.64 50.38
C GLU A 575 -15.46 14.98 50.68
N ASP A 576 -15.05 15.04 51.96
CA ASP A 576 -13.75 14.65 52.51
C ASP A 576 -13.17 13.35 51.90
N LEU A 577 -12.25 13.48 50.93
CA LEU A 577 -11.39 12.38 50.50
C LEU A 577 -10.27 12.20 51.53
N THR A 578 -10.09 10.97 52.02
CA THR A 578 -9.02 10.64 52.96
C THR A 578 -7.68 10.48 52.24
N GLU A 579 -6.55 10.65 52.95
CA GLU A 579 -5.17 10.59 52.38
C GLU A 579 -4.88 9.31 51.56
N GLU A 580 -5.63 8.20 51.76
CA GLU A 580 -5.48 6.96 50.98
C GLU A 580 -6.14 6.99 49.57
N GLU A 581 -7.08 7.90 49.29
CA GLU A 581 -7.77 7.99 47.98
C GLU A 581 -7.13 9.02 47.01
N VAL A 582 -6.22 9.87 47.51
CA VAL A 582 -5.54 10.92 46.72
C VAL A 582 -4.43 10.36 45.82
N ASP A 583 -3.73 9.30 46.25
CA ASP A 583 -2.58 8.72 45.54
C ASP A 583 -2.92 8.15 44.14
N PRO A 584 -3.97 7.32 43.96
CA PRO A 584 -4.28 6.74 42.64
C PRO A 584 -4.84 7.77 41.63
N VAL A 585 -5.49 8.83 42.11
CA VAL A 585 -5.98 9.93 41.24
C VAL A 585 -4.81 10.78 40.76
N MET A 586 -3.83 11.05 41.64
CA MET A 586 -2.60 11.78 41.29
C MET A 586 -1.68 10.98 40.37
N GLU A 587 -1.61 9.66 40.53
CA GLU A 587 -0.87 8.76 39.64
C GLU A 587 -1.50 8.71 38.23
N LYS A 588 -2.83 8.72 38.15
CA LYS A 588 -3.57 8.83 36.87
C LYS A 588 -3.31 10.17 36.18
N TYR A 589 -3.25 11.27 36.93
CA TYR A 589 -2.91 12.60 36.38
C TYR A 589 -1.46 12.67 35.89
N ALA A 590 -0.50 12.14 36.65
CA ALA A 590 0.91 12.07 36.23
C ALA A 590 1.07 11.27 34.93
N LYS A 591 0.38 10.13 34.82
CA LYS A 591 0.38 9.29 33.62
C LYS A 591 -0.23 9.98 32.40
N ASN A 592 -1.27 10.78 32.60
CA ASN A 592 -1.86 11.59 31.53
C ASN A 592 -0.92 12.69 31.06
N VAL A 593 -0.17 13.33 31.97
CA VAL A 593 0.86 14.32 31.62
C VAL A 593 2.03 13.67 30.89
N GLU A 594 2.49 12.49 31.32
CA GLU A 594 3.49 11.70 30.59
C GLU A 594 3.01 11.34 29.18
N THR A 595 1.74 10.92 29.02
CA THR A 595 1.15 10.62 27.71
C THR A 595 1.15 11.84 26.79
N VAL A 596 0.89 13.03 27.34
CA VAL A 596 0.95 14.29 26.58
C VAL A 596 2.39 14.65 26.22
N LEU A 597 3.35 14.45 27.12
CA LEU A 597 4.78 14.68 26.85
C LEU A 597 5.33 13.72 25.80
N ASP A 598 4.93 12.45 25.84
CA ASP A 598 5.27 11.44 24.83
C ASP A 598 4.67 11.81 23.47
N SER A 599 3.43 12.32 23.45
CA SER A 599 2.80 12.82 22.22
C SER A 599 3.52 14.03 21.64
N VAL A 600 3.95 14.98 22.48
CA VAL A 600 4.75 16.14 22.05
C VAL A 600 6.13 15.71 21.56
N GLN A 601 6.78 14.77 22.24
CA GLN A 601 8.07 14.23 21.82
C GLN A 601 7.95 13.47 20.49
N PHE A 602 6.90 12.68 20.32
CA PHE A 602 6.59 12.01 19.06
C PHE A 602 6.32 12.99 17.92
N GLN A 603 5.62 14.10 18.18
CA GLN A 603 5.41 15.16 17.20
C GLN A 603 6.70 15.92 16.86
N MET A 604 7.65 16.04 17.79
CA MET A 604 8.97 16.61 17.51
C MET A 604 9.84 15.66 16.67
N GLU A 605 9.81 14.35 16.96
CA GLU A 605 10.48 13.34 16.14
C GLU A 605 9.93 13.35 14.70
N GLN A 606 8.62 13.59 14.51
CA GLN A 606 8.01 13.75 13.18
C GLN A 606 8.46 15.02 12.45
N ILE A 607 8.77 16.10 13.19
CA ILE A 607 9.30 17.34 12.62
C ILE A 607 10.75 17.15 12.21
N ASP A 608 11.56 16.48 13.03
CA ASP A 608 12.94 16.14 12.71
C ASP A 608 13.01 15.19 11.50
N GLU A 609 12.09 14.20 11.41
CA GLU A 609 11.94 13.32 10.23
C GLU A 609 11.51 14.09 8.98
N CYS A 610 10.65 15.11 9.11
CA CYS A 610 10.32 16.03 8.01
C CYS A 610 11.53 16.86 7.57
N GLU A 611 12.35 17.32 8.50
CA GLU A 611 13.58 18.07 8.19
C GLU A 611 14.61 17.17 7.49
N ASP A 612 14.78 15.94 7.94
CA ASP A 612 15.67 14.95 7.34
C ASP A 612 15.17 14.47 5.97
N PHE A 613 13.86 14.37 5.79
CA PHE A 613 13.24 14.14 4.49
C PHE A 613 13.53 15.29 3.52
N LEU A 614 13.41 16.55 3.96
CA LEU A 614 13.76 17.72 3.14
C LEU A 614 15.26 17.76 2.79
N LYS A 615 16.15 17.39 3.72
CA LYS A 615 17.60 17.21 3.44
C LYS A 615 17.83 16.11 2.40
N SER A 616 17.10 15.00 2.47
CA SER A 616 17.23 13.89 1.52
C SER A 616 16.70 14.23 0.10
N ALA A 617 15.64 15.04 0.02
CA ALA A 617 14.98 15.39 -1.23
C ALA A 617 15.69 16.50 -2.00
N PHE A 618 16.43 17.37 -1.29
CA PHE A 618 17.09 18.55 -1.87
C PHE A 618 18.62 18.59 -1.69
N GLY A 619 19.20 17.60 -1.00
CA GLY A 619 20.65 17.38 -0.82
C GLY A 619 21.25 18.09 0.42
N ASP A 620 22.37 17.53 0.92
CA ASP A 620 23.27 18.20 1.87
C ASP A 620 24.21 19.15 1.10
N VAL A 621 24.31 20.41 1.54
CA VAL A 621 25.33 21.36 1.04
C VAL A 621 26.49 21.35 2.03
N ASP A 622 27.64 20.82 1.63
CA ASP A 622 28.87 20.81 2.42
C ASP A 622 29.41 22.25 2.57
N PRO A 623 29.47 22.82 3.78
CA PRO A 623 29.93 24.20 3.99
C PRO A 623 31.45 24.38 3.88
N SER A 624 32.23 23.31 3.67
CA SER A 624 33.70 23.35 3.73
C SER A 624 34.41 23.44 2.37
N GLU A 625 33.68 23.45 1.25
CA GLU A 625 34.26 23.69 -0.10
C GLU A 625 34.31 25.19 -0.49
N TRP A 626 33.97 26.10 0.42
CA TRP A 626 33.93 27.56 0.18
C TRP A 626 34.81 28.34 1.17
N GLU A 627 35.78 27.68 1.80
CA GLU A 627 36.89 28.33 2.48
C GLU A 627 38.11 28.33 1.55
N ASP A 628 38.31 29.44 0.84
CA ASP A 628 39.61 30.02 0.50
C ASP A 628 39.37 31.21 -0.46
N ASP A 629 39.26 32.41 0.12
CA ASP A 629 40.05 33.60 -0.27
C ASP A 629 39.78 34.69 0.78
N GLU A 630 40.67 34.69 1.77
CA GLU A 630 40.85 35.75 2.77
C GLU A 630 41.16 37.10 2.09
N GLU A 631 40.60 38.15 2.69
CA GLU A 631 41.24 39.44 3.05
C GLU A 631 42.03 40.27 1.99
N GLU A 632 41.98 41.59 2.24
CA GLU A 632 42.66 42.70 1.55
C GLU A 632 41.89 43.23 0.30
N GLU A 633 41.55 44.52 0.15
CA GLU A 633 42.24 45.72 0.58
C GLU A 633 41.28 46.83 1.08
N THR A 634 41.86 47.60 1.99
CA THR A 634 41.39 48.86 2.56
C THR A 634 41.38 50.00 1.51
N THR A 635 40.45 50.95 1.67
CA THR A 635 40.63 52.41 1.50
C THR A 635 39.27 53.09 1.77
N GLU A 636 39.04 53.64 2.96
CA GLU A 636 39.19 55.08 3.23
C GLU A 636 39.07 55.97 1.99
N GLU A 637 37.96 56.69 1.84
CA GLU A 637 37.95 58.17 1.93
C GLU A 637 36.53 58.78 1.86
N LYS A 638 36.22 59.54 2.93
CA LYS A 638 35.50 60.84 2.98
C LYS A 638 34.01 60.88 2.60
N LYS A 639 33.12 61.19 3.56
CA LYS A 639 32.79 62.53 4.13
C LYS A 639 32.08 63.48 3.14
N GLU A 640 30.99 64.05 3.68
CA GLU A 640 30.27 65.26 3.23
C GLU A 640 29.40 64.99 1.97
N GLU A 641 28.13 65.39 1.91
CA GLU A 641 27.62 66.73 2.17
C GLU A 641 26.18 66.72 2.72
N THR A 642 26.02 67.29 3.91
CA THR A 642 24.92 68.22 4.19
C THR A 642 25.47 69.62 3.92
N ASP A 643 25.05 70.25 2.80
CA ASP A 643 24.66 71.67 2.71
C ASP A 643 24.41 72.06 1.25
N LYS A 644 23.15 71.91 0.79
CA LYS A 644 22.37 72.95 0.10
C LYS A 644 20.95 72.53 -0.22
#